data_AF-A0A179T6I5-F1
#
_entry.id   AF-A0A179T6I5-F1
#
_cell.length_a   1.000
_cell.length_b   1.000
_cell.length_c   1.000
_cell.angle_alpha   90.00
_cell.angle_beta   90.00
_cell.angle_gamma   90.00
#
_symmetry.space_group_name_H-M   'P 1'
#
loop_
_entity.id
_entity.type
_entity.pdbx_description
1 polymer ?
#
loop_
_entity_poly.entity_id
_entity_poly.type
_entity_poly.pdbx_seq_one_letter_code
_entity_poly.pdbx_strand_id
1 'polypeptide(L)'
;MIFKNSKLLVLAAILLWSSLFSQQAILAVEESKVGNDEHLLAHYPLIKDLKDVSGNEKHGEAVGNITYTDGLTLPGGTNSNTNYVKLPDGLFDHQDSLTISTWLKSNTGSGNYSALFFGTPANASKVPENYWLFNPTNPSGNFKSVFTNSLNSSAPWSTEVGVTSTNTTANNGKWTHYTTVITPNSVTGYINGEKIGTVNKTRTTSDFGTELNAYIGRSNYINDHTFKGSFQDLRIYGDALDDMNVSNVYEESVNQLSLHQDKNNLTLGDTSTVFGNLSLPTKGSNGSTISWKSSNENIISNAGVITLSDEEQTAKLTATLEINGYKATKEFTITLVSLANVTETIEKKLYIPYVLTEDDELPTTSGVASISWESSDMSIIDKDGNIHSPSEGMKEVSLTATISYKDQQTKKEFHVKVIESSAAYILSYHRAGGSVVTDAMHLGYSEDGENYTALNNNTGVLFANADFNAGSAKEGLTKKLVNPYIFRMKDGTFGVIATRSTKGGSQSQAEQSSILLFKSEDLISYEEVGLVSLNTNETVVKPIAEYDPSSDEYRIEWKTSTGKSYFNTTQDFKTVSEPKEGAKFQINEVNTNIANSIPSNRIVVTKAEAKVITKKLAKVTNTSVSNIEVNVENNQEFTFADLKNMKVTASYSDGSTAEKFVNWNEEQFTQNDFSMPGTYSVSGTVKQTDYPKEMIKGYADPNVIKYNDKYYLIATSESGFNYLDVREADTILDLKDAPVNRIFNRNPSGELSGSLWAPEFHIIDGDLYVFFAGGSPHWYTVQSYVMKLKDGGNPISPSDWETPKRVLKKDGELLSTSGLTYDMTYFEHKNEHYVIYNYGGPAGTPDEISTLLIAKINPEEPWKLTTEPVVINKPNFGWERLTTEVVEGSFILKHGDKVFLTYSASGVDTTYSIGMLTANEESDLLDPASWTKNSYPLLNSESVPGEYGPGHNSYTLDEDGNLINIYHTMPAGGGQRNISARIVHWSTDGTPVLDMIPEREILPENRTVTATIIVGESEQKDTESPVGQVSLNSGAEYTNERTVTLSLEATDDSSGVHQVRYSTDGKEWTDWEAYTTSKELKLPSEDGEKTVFVEFKDQAGNVSETYQEKIILDTTAPVIQLIGHQDSYSIDSSITITCKIVDELSGIASKECPNVEGPAYKFEVGVNKFTTLATDKAGNTTEVEFQFTVTVDFDSLSRLTEAFVTKQGVADSLTKKLQTAKASATKGNTKALNGQLNAYNHQLHAQSGKAIAEQDSNLLRSFADLLKK
;
A
#
# COMPACT_ATOMS: atom_id res chain seq x y z
N MET A 1 56.44 82.97 2.77
CA MET A 1 57.09 82.08 1.79
C MET A 1 56.31 80.78 1.74
N ILE A 2 55.65 80.57 0.58
CA ILE A 2 55.14 79.34 -0.04
C ILE A 2 54.12 78.50 0.78
N PHE A 3 52.87 78.53 0.29
CA PHE A 3 51.60 78.20 0.93
C PHE A 3 51.31 76.69 1.10
N LYS A 4 50.85 76.31 2.30
CA LYS A 4 49.92 75.19 2.53
C LYS A 4 48.73 75.72 3.36
N ASN A 5 47.61 75.85 2.66
CA ASN A 5 46.30 76.33 3.09
C ASN A 5 45.42 75.11 3.45
N SER A 6 44.41 75.15 4.31
CA SER A 6 43.91 76.18 5.23
C SER A 6 42.70 75.56 5.96
N LYS A 7 42.74 75.54 7.28
CA LYS A 7 41.56 75.41 8.16
C LYS A 7 40.95 76.81 8.32
N LEU A 8 39.63 76.92 8.17
CA LEU A 8 38.81 78.14 8.25
C LEU A 8 37.39 77.66 8.67
N LEU A 9 36.53 78.32 9.45
CA LEU A 9 36.49 79.57 10.24
C LEU A 9 35.10 79.50 10.97
N VAL A 10 34.94 79.54 12.29
CA VAL A 10 34.75 80.66 13.26
C VAL A 10 33.46 81.52 13.11
N LEU A 11 32.88 81.87 14.29
CA LEU A 11 31.85 82.88 14.68
C LEU A 11 30.37 82.43 14.71
N ALA A 12 29.54 82.70 15.74
CA ALA A 12 29.73 83.33 17.07
C ALA A 12 28.45 83.22 17.95
N ALA A 13 28.67 82.92 19.25
CA ALA A 13 28.17 83.60 20.46
C ALA A 13 26.64 83.66 20.76
N ILE A 14 26.13 83.45 21.99
CA ILE A 14 26.31 84.17 23.28
C ILE A 14 25.57 83.30 24.34
N LEU A 15 26.25 82.70 25.33
CA LEU A 15 26.53 83.16 26.72
C LEU A 15 25.53 82.69 27.80
N LEU A 16 26.16 82.13 28.85
CA LEU A 16 25.89 82.24 30.29
C LEU A 16 24.87 81.31 30.98
N TRP A 17 25.47 80.46 31.82
CA TRP A 17 25.24 80.33 33.27
C TRP A 17 24.55 79.07 33.83
N SER A 18 25.30 78.49 34.77
CA SER A 18 24.89 77.82 36.01
C SER A 18 24.15 76.49 35.96
N SER A 19 24.94 75.46 36.30
CA SER A 19 24.74 74.62 37.49
C SER A 19 23.73 73.46 37.45
N LEU A 20 24.28 72.31 37.91
CA LEU A 20 23.65 71.23 38.69
C LEU A 20 23.07 70.03 37.92
N PHE A 21 23.77 68.92 38.15
CA PHE A 21 23.36 67.51 38.08
C PHE A 21 22.88 66.93 36.74
N SER A 22 23.77 66.15 36.12
CA SER A 22 23.58 64.70 36.10
C SER A 22 24.88 64.02 35.66
N GLN A 23 25.63 63.50 36.62
CA GLN A 23 26.31 62.24 36.39
C GLN A 23 25.21 61.25 36.01
N GLN A 24 25.12 60.86 34.74
CA GLN A 24 24.37 59.64 34.41
C GLN A 24 25.18 58.50 34.99
N ALA A 25 24.74 58.09 36.18
CA ALA A 25 25.12 56.84 36.79
C ALA A 25 24.87 55.74 35.75
N ILE A 26 25.93 55.02 35.42
CA ILE A 26 25.86 53.64 34.98
C ILE A 26 25.09 52.92 36.09
N LEU A 27 23.79 52.73 35.91
CA LEU A 27 23.02 51.80 36.73
C LEU A 27 23.33 50.40 36.21
N ALA A 28 24.46 49.87 36.66
CA ALA A 28 24.61 48.44 36.83
C ALA A 28 23.46 48.00 37.75
N VAL A 29 22.42 47.39 37.19
CA VAL A 29 21.40 46.71 37.96
C VAL A 29 21.98 45.34 38.29
N GLU A 30 22.34 45.18 39.57
CA GLU A 30 22.93 44.02 40.21
C GLU A 30 22.30 42.69 39.74
N GLU A 31 23.12 41.79 39.17
CA GLU A 31 22.95 40.36 39.45
C GLU A 31 23.04 40.23 40.97
N SER A 32 22.06 39.56 41.57
CA SER A 32 21.93 39.39 43.02
C SER A 32 23.28 39.07 43.66
N LYS A 33 23.63 39.84 44.71
CA LYS A 33 24.78 39.62 45.58
C LYS A 33 24.97 38.12 45.86
N VAL A 34 25.97 37.50 45.22
CA VAL A 34 26.70 36.40 45.86
C VAL A 34 27.37 37.08 47.04
N GLY A 35 26.76 36.99 48.23
CA GLY A 35 27.48 37.35 49.44
C GLY A 35 28.78 36.56 49.44
N ASN A 36 29.90 37.20 49.77
CA ASN A 36 31.15 36.48 50.03
C ASN A 36 30.82 35.41 51.07
N ASP A 37 30.65 34.17 50.64
CA ASP A 37 30.66 33.04 51.53
C ASP A 37 32.13 32.86 51.91
N GLU A 38 32.52 33.35 53.09
CA GLU A 38 33.89 33.32 53.58
C GLU A 38 34.45 31.89 53.69
N HIS A 39 33.59 30.87 53.56
CA HIS A 39 33.93 29.45 53.58
C HIS A 39 34.25 28.87 52.18
N LEU A 40 33.97 29.59 51.08
CA LEU A 40 34.35 29.14 49.73
C LEU A 40 35.86 29.34 49.51
N LEU A 41 36.55 28.26 49.10
CA LEU A 41 37.93 28.34 48.60
C LEU A 41 37.95 28.76 47.12
N ALA A 42 37.01 28.23 46.33
CA ALA A 42 36.82 28.59 44.93
C ALA A 42 35.40 28.24 44.45
N HIS A 43 34.87 29.03 43.52
CA HIS A 43 33.59 28.78 42.87
C HIS A 43 33.70 29.06 41.38
N TYR A 44 33.50 28.04 40.56
CA TYR A 44 33.52 28.13 39.11
C TYR A 44 32.12 27.84 38.57
N PRO A 45 31.40 28.85 38.03
CA PRO A 45 30.12 28.61 37.39
C PRO A 45 30.24 27.69 36.17
N LEU A 46 31.38 27.72 35.49
CA LEU A 46 31.74 26.90 34.32
C LEU A 46 30.79 27.07 33.11
N ILE A 47 30.02 28.15 33.07
CA ILE A 47 29.07 28.42 31.98
C ILE A 47 29.75 28.96 30.72
N LYS A 48 30.75 29.83 30.87
CA LYS A 48 31.37 30.56 29.75
C LYS A 48 32.90 30.68 29.82
N ASP A 49 33.48 30.47 31.00
CA ASP A 49 34.91 30.57 31.26
C ASP A 49 35.32 29.75 32.50
N LEU A 50 36.61 29.75 32.83
CA LEU A 50 37.20 29.06 33.98
C LEU A 50 37.49 30.02 35.16
N LYS A 51 36.77 31.15 35.24
CA LYS A 51 37.03 32.14 36.28
C LYS A 51 36.36 31.73 37.59
N ASP A 52 37.17 31.67 38.63
CA ASP A 52 36.70 31.70 40.01
C ASP A 52 35.97 33.03 40.33
N VAL A 53 34.75 32.91 40.83
CA VAL A 53 33.87 34.02 41.23
C VAL A 53 33.70 34.13 42.74
N SER A 54 34.38 33.30 43.54
CA SER A 54 34.33 33.35 45.01
C SER A 54 34.97 34.61 45.62
N GLY A 55 35.76 35.35 44.83
CA GLY A 55 36.54 36.50 45.28
C GLY A 55 38.00 36.16 45.68
N ASN A 56 38.41 34.89 45.63
CA ASN A 56 39.75 34.43 45.99
C ASN A 56 40.75 34.36 44.82
N GLU A 57 40.32 34.76 43.62
CA GLU A 57 41.11 34.80 42.38
C GLU A 57 41.78 33.46 42.01
N LYS A 58 41.16 32.33 42.40
CA LYS A 58 41.67 30.97 42.12
C LYS A 58 41.25 30.51 40.72
N HIS A 59 41.64 31.21 39.66
CA HIS A 59 41.19 30.87 38.31
C HIS A 59 41.79 29.54 37.78
N GLY A 60 41.01 28.80 36.99
CA GLY A 60 41.45 27.58 36.33
C GLY A 60 42.13 27.84 34.98
N GLU A 61 43.00 26.90 34.56
CA GLU A 61 43.72 26.94 33.30
C GLU A 61 43.30 25.76 32.40
N ALA A 62 42.89 26.05 31.16
CA ALA A 62 42.56 25.02 30.18
C ALA A 62 43.84 24.41 29.61
N VAL A 63 43.91 23.08 29.55
CA VAL A 63 44.99 22.36 28.86
C VAL A 63 44.37 21.52 27.75
N GLY A 64 44.63 21.87 26.50
CA GLY A 64 44.04 21.24 25.32
C GLY A 64 42.73 21.89 24.88
N ASN A 65 41.87 21.10 24.22
CA ASN A 65 40.62 21.61 23.68
C ASN A 65 39.49 21.49 24.71
N ILE A 66 38.88 22.62 25.05
CA ILE A 66 37.66 22.71 25.85
C ILE A 66 36.63 23.57 25.11
N THR A 67 35.33 23.33 25.36
CA THR A 67 34.23 24.11 24.76
C THR A 67 33.18 24.47 25.80
N TYR A 68 32.34 25.47 25.51
CA TYR A 68 31.23 25.89 26.36
C TYR A 68 29.94 25.83 25.55
N THR A 69 29.24 24.70 25.63
CA THR A 69 27.97 24.49 24.89
C THR A 69 26.79 24.61 25.85
N ASP A 70 26.82 23.78 26.90
CA ASP A 70 25.90 23.77 28.03
C ASP A 70 26.76 23.70 29.32
N GLY A 71 27.73 24.60 29.45
CA GLY A 71 28.81 24.51 30.45
C GLY A 71 30.11 23.92 29.92
N LEU A 72 31.13 23.83 30.78
CA LEU A 72 32.48 23.36 30.44
C LEU A 72 32.41 21.93 29.91
N THR A 73 32.71 21.73 28.63
CA THR A 73 32.66 20.42 27.98
C THR A 73 34.05 19.96 27.56
N LEU A 74 34.42 18.78 28.06
CA LEU A 74 35.69 18.11 27.79
C LEU A 74 35.47 16.99 26.75
N PRO A 75 36.25 16.94 25.65
CA PRO A 75 36.07 15.95 24.59
C PRO A 75 36.59 14.55 24.94
N GLY A 76 37.26 14.38 26.09
CA GLY A 76 37.95 13.14 26.46
C GLY A 76 39.27 12.92 25.71
N GLY A 77 39.87 11.75 25.93
CA GLY A 77 41.17 11.42 25.34
C GLY A 77 41.74 10.11 25.90
N THR A 78 42.72 9.54 25.19
CA THR A 78 43.30 8.22 25.50
C THR A 78 44.36 8.25 26.60
N ASN A 79 44.73 9.42 27.11
CA ASN A 79 45.68 9.59 28.23
C ASN A 79 45.45 10.95 28.92
N SER A 80 46.06 11.16 30.09
CA SER A 80 45.84 12.34 30.93
C SER A 80 46.71 13.57 30.57
N ASN A 81 47.14 13.70 29.30
CA ASN A 81 48.06 14.77 28.87
C ASN A 81 47.38 16.01 28.29
N THR A 82 46.12 15.94 27.85
CA THR A 82 45.39 17.04 27.20
C THR A 82 43.89 16.93 27.45
N ASN A 83 43.11 17.97 27.16
CA ASN A 83 41.65 18.04 27.27
C ASN A 83 41.10 18.02 28.72
N TYR A 84 41.71 18.81 29.60
CA TYR A 84 41.32 18.96 31.00
C TYR A 84 41.50 20.39 31.50
N VAL A 85 41.08 20.68 32.73
CA VAL A 85 41.36 21.96 33.42
C VAL A 85 42.29 21.73 34.60
N LYS A 86 43.37 22.51 34.68
CA LYS A 86 44.25 22.60 35.85
C LYS A 86 43.71 23.67 36.79
N LEU A 87 43.47 23.30 38.05
CA LEU A 87 43.16 24.24 39.12
C LEU A 87 44.47 24.72 39.78
N PRO A 88 44.48 25.88 40.48
CA PRO A 88 45.68 26.39 41.12
C PRO A 88 46.36 25.37 42.04
N ASP A 89 47.68 25.27 41.94
CA ASP A 89 48.47 24.39 42.81
C ASP A 89 48.32 24.85 44.28
N GLY A 90 48.19 23.87 45.18
CA GLY A 90 48.00 24.11 46.61
C GLY A 90 46.58 24.53 47.04
N LEU A 91 45.59 24.51 46.14
CA LEU A 91 44.19 24.86 46.46
C LEU A 91 43.61 24.03 47.63
N PHE A 92 44.07 22.79 47.78
CA PHE A 92 43.60 21.85 48.81
C PHE A 92 44.60 21.63 49.95
N ASP A 93 45.67 22.41 50.02
CA ASP A 93 46.70 22.26 51.04
C ASP A 93 46.10 22.50 52.43
N HIS A 94 46.34 21.56 53.35
CA HIS A 94 45.90 21.61 54.74
C HIS A 94 44.37 21.71 54.97
N GLN A 95 43.55 21.43 53.95
CA GLN A 95 42.09 21.47 54.04
C GLN A 95 41.50 20.20 54.65
N ASP A 96 41.80 19.96 55.94
CA ASP A 96 41.44 18.69 56.61
C ASP A 96 39.92 18.46 56.72
N SER A 97 39.13 19.52 56.54
CA SER A 97 37.70 19.48 56.26
C SER A 97 37.44 20.23 54.95
N LEU A 98 36.77 19.59 53.99
CA LEU A 98 36.45 20.22 52.70
C LEU A 98 35.17 19.64 52.10
N THR A 99 34.51 20.43 51.26
CA THR A 99 33.37 19.98 50.46
C THR A 99 33.57 20.37 49.00
N ILE A 100 33.41 19.41 48.09
CA ILE A 100 33.50 19.63 46.64
C ILE A 100 32.18 19.24 46.02
N SER A 101 31.54 20.17 45.31
CA SER A 101 30.20 20.01 44.76
C SER A 101 30.16 20.50 43.31
N THR A 102 29.56 19.74 42.40
CA THR A 102 29.44 20.14 40.98
C THR A 102 28.32 19.40 40.27
N TRP A 103 27.73 20.05 39.25
CA TRP A 103 26.95 19.36 38.24
C TRP A 103 27.87 18.71 37.21
N LEU A 104 27.59 17.45 36.90
CA LEU A 104 28.35 16.65 35.96
C LEU A 104 27.43 15.89 35.02
N LYS A 105 27.73 15.95 33.72
CA LYS A 105 27.15 15.11 32.68
C LYS A 105 28.23 14.22 32.08
N SER A 106 28.32 12.98 32.58
CA SER A 106 29.35 12.02 32.15
C SER A 106 29.04 11.45 30.77
N ASN A 107 30.03 11.39 29.88
CA ASN A 107 29.94 10.76 28.55
C ASN A 107 31.02 9.69 28.33
N THR A 108 31.60 9.14 29.40
CA THR A 108 32.68 8.14 29.35
C THR A 108 32.20 6.70 29.54
N GLY A 109 30.96 6.47 29.99
CA GLY A 109 30.52 5.14 30.45
C GLY A 109 31.32 4.63 31.66
N SER A 110 31.19 3.34 31.98
CA SER A 110 31.95 2.67 33.05
C SER A 110 33.42 2.51 32.68
N GLY A 111 34.34 3.03 33.50
CA GLY A 111 35.77 2.86 33.28
C GLY A 111 36.64 3.67 34.24
N ASN A 112 37.96 3.67 33.99
CA ASN A 112 38.92 4.43 34.79
C ASN A 112 39.03 5.87 34.26
N TYR A 113 38.07 6.71 34.66
CA TYR A 113 38.01 8.12 34.30
C TYR A 113 37.88 8.96 35.56
N SER A 114 38.78 9.92 35.76
CA SER A 114 38.70 10.85 36.89
C SER A 114 38.02 12.15 36.46
N ALA A 115 36.85 12.42 37.03
CA ALA A 115 36.13 13.67 36.79
C ALA A 115 36.72 14.82 37.60
N LEU A 116 37.12 14.57 38.85
CA LEU A 116 37.82 15.52 39.70
C LEU A 116 38.93 14.81 40.47
N PHE A 117 40.06 15.48 40.63
CA PHE A 117 41.23 14.93 41.31
C PHE A 117 41.94 16.02 42.10
N PHE A 118 42.45 15.68 43.29
CA PHE A 118 43.59 16.39 43.86
C PHE A 118 44.55 15.43 44.56
N GLY A 119 45.84 15.75 44.55
CA GLY A 119 46.83 14.89 45.21
C GLY A 119 48.27 15.32 44.96
N THR A 120 49.21 14.50 45.42
CA THR A 120 50.63 14.79 45.26
C THR A 120 51.02 14.82 43.77
N PRO A 121 51.95 15.72 43.38
CA PRO A 121 52.45 15.76 42.02
C PRO A 121 52.99 14.41 41.55
N ALA A 122 52.67 14.05 40.32
CA ALA A 122 53.05 12.80 39.67
C ALA A 122 53.72 13.08 38.31
N ASN A 123 54.49 12.12 37.82
CA ASN A 123 55.08 12.17 36.48
C ASN A 123 55.18 10.74 35.90
N ALA A 124 55.72 10.60 34.69
CA ALA A 124 55.83 9.29 34.01
C ALA A 124 56.57 8.21 34.83
N SER A 125 57.42 8.60 35.79
CA SER A 125 58.20 7.68 36.64
C SER A 125 57.71 7.61 38.10
N LYS A 126 56.69 8.38 38.48
CA LYS A 126 56.16 8.43 39.85
C LYS A 126 54.64 8.58 39.84
N VAL A 127 53.93 7.57 40.35
CA VAL A 127 52.48 7.59 40.57
C VAL A 127 52.10 8.52 41.74
N PRO A 128 50.87 9.05 41.80
CA PRO A 128 50.44 9.89 42.92
C PRO A 128 50.38 9.07 44.22
N GLU A 129 51.19 9.45 45.21
CA GLU A 129 51.31 8.73 46.49
C GLU A 129 50.16 9.00 47.45
N ASN A 130 49.62 10.21 47.42
CA ASN A 130 48.46 10.59 48.21
C ASN A 130 47.47 11.37 47.35
N TYR A 131 46.19 11.00 47.39
CA TYR A 131 45.17 11.69 46.60
C TYR A 131 43.75 11.47 47.11
N TRP A 132 42.89 12.37 46.64
CA TRP A 132 41.47 12.16 46.48
C TRP A 132 41.13 12.06 44.99
N LEU A 133 40.28 11.10 44.65
CA LEU A 133 39.81 10.88 43.29
C LEU A 133 38.31 10.70 43.28
N PHE A 134 37.65 11.44 42.38
CA PHE A 134 36.25 11.27 42.07
C PHE A 134 36.04 10.77 40.64
N ASN A 135 35.36 9.63 40.54
CA ASN A 135 34.89 9.01 39.32
C ASN A 135 33.37 8.78 39.44
N PRO A 136 32.54 9.38 38.57
CA PRO A 136 31.09 9.25 38.67
C PRO A 136 30.59 7.83 38.39
N THR A 137 31.30 7.05 37.57
CA THR A 137 30.95 5.68 37.17
C THR A 137 32.22 4.87 36.92
N ASN A 138 32.69 4.18 37.96
CA ASN A 138 33.88 3.34 37.94
C ASN A 138 33.71 2.11 37.02
N PRO A 139 34.75 1.29 36.79
CA PRO A 139 34.66 0.10 35.93
C PRO A 139 33.57 -0.91 36.32
N SER A 140 33.14 -0.93 37.58
CA SER A 140 32.04 -1.76 38.07
C SER A 140 30.65 -1.11 37.94
N GLY A 141 30.56 0.09 37.34
CA GLY A 141 29.31 0.81 37.15
C GLY A 141 28.85 1.64 38.34
N ASN A 142 29.72 1.89 39.34
CA ASN A 142 29.36 2.54 40.60
C ASN A 142 30.01 3.92 40.76
N PHE A 143 29.37 4.80 41.53
CA PHE A 143 29.96 6.01 42.10
C PHE A 143 31.27 5.66 42.81
N LYS A 144 32.35 6.42 42.61
CA LYS A 144 33.62 6.24 43.32
C LYS A 144 34.17 7.61 43.75
N SER A 145 34.13 7.89 45.06
CA SER A 145 34.86 9.02 45.67
C SER A 145 35.75 8.47 46.77
N VAL A 146 37.07 8.46 46.53
CA VAL A 146 38.03 7.72 47.34
C VAL A 146 39.23 8.56 47.75
N PHE A 147 39.84 8.18 48.87
CA PHE A 147 40.94 8.87 49.52
C PHE A 147 42.00 7.84 49.94
N THR A 148 43.29 8.12 49.71
CA THR A 148 44.38 7.22 50.13
C THR A 148 44.57 7.23 51.64
N ASN A 149 44.35 6.10 52.31
CA ASN A 149 44.31 6.01 53.78
C ASN A 149 45.58 5.45 54.44
N SER A 150 46.57 5.05 53.64
CA SER A 150 47.92 4.70 54.08
C SER A 150 48.92 4.91 52.93
N LEU A 151 50.22 4.89 53.23
CA LEU A 151 51.26 5.05 52.21
C LEU A 151 51.61 3.70 51.58
N ASN A 152 51.52 3.64 50.26
CA ASN A 152 52.05 2.54 49.46
C ASN A 152 52.58 3.08 48.12
N SER A 153 53.83 3.56 48.08
CA SER A 153 54.39 4.23 46.89
C SER A 153 54.44 3.37 45.63
N SER A 154 54.35 2.03 45.74
CA SER A 154 54.32 1.14 44.57
C SER A 154 52.91 0.78 44.10
N ALA A 155 51.90 0.86 44.97
CA ALA A 155 50.50 0.62 44.62
C ALA A 155 49.52 1.48 45.46
N PRO A 156 49.49 2.82 45.26
CA PRO A 156 48.66 3.71 46.08
C PRO A 156 47.15 3.39 46.01
N TRP A 157 46.66 2.86 44.88
CA TRP A 157 45.25 2.45 44.72
C TRP A 157 44.84 1.34 45.71
N SER A 158 45.79 0.56 46.25
CA SER A 158 45.49 -0.49 47.23
C SER A 158 45.18 0.08 48.62
N THR A 159 45.31 1.39 48.83
CA THR A 159 45.09 2.07 50.12
C THR A 159 43.86 2.98 50.10
N GLU A 160 43.13 3.01 48.98
CA GLU A 160 41.90 3.79 48.82
C GLU A 160 40.81 3.36 49.80
N VAL A 161 40.22 4.33 50.49
CA VAL A 161 38.95 4.18 51.22
C VAL A 161 37.97 5.24 50.75
N GLY A 162 36.70 4.89 50.60
CA GLY A 162 35.69 5.82 50.15
C GLY A 162 34.42 5.15 49.66
N VAL A 163 33.45 5.97 49.24
CA VAL A 163 32.12 5.50 48.85
C VAL A 163 32.19 4.91 47.42
N THR A 164 31.82 3.63 47.28
CA THR A 164 32.02 2.85 46.04
C THR A 164 30.86 1.91 45.65
N SER A 165 29.76 1.92 46.39
CA SER A 165 28.71 0.89 46.32
C SER A 165 27.45 1.25 45.52
N THR A 166 27.24 2.54 45.23
CA THR A 166 26.01 3.01 44.56
C THR A 166 26.16 2.93 43.05
N ASN A 167 25.30 2.16 42.38
CA ASN A 167 25.29 2.08 40.91
C ASN A 167 24.86 3.42 40.30
N THR A 168 25.62 3.91 39.32
CA THR A 168 25.40 5.19 38.64
C THR A 168 25.38 5.06 37.12
N THR A 169 25.30 3.84 36.59
CA THR A 169 25.33 3.59 35.14
C THR A 169 24.19 4.31 34.42
N ALA A 170 23.02 4.40 35.07
CA ALA A 170 21.84 5.10 34.55
C ALA A 170 21.96 6.63 34.45
N ASN A 171 23.02 7.22 35.04
CA ASN A 171 23.29 8.66 35.02
C ASN A 171 24.20 9.08 33.85
N ASN A 172 24.77 8.12 33.11
CA ASN A 172 25.57 8.42 31.92
C ASN A 172 24.72 9.22 30.91
N GLY A 173 25.27 10.31 30.41
CA GLY A 173 24.60 11.25 29.50
C GLY A 173 23.57 12.18 30.17
N LYS A 174 23.41 12.16 31.50
CA LYS A 174 22.45 13.02 32.24
C LYS A 174 23.20 13.98 33.16
N TRP A 175 22.66 15.19 33.33
CA TRP A 175 23.13 16.11 34.36
C TRP A 175 22.80 15.51 35.73
N THR A 176 23.82 15.38 36.58
CA THR A 176 23.67 14.88 37.95
C THR A 176 24.56 15.71 38.86
N HIS A 177 24.03 16.14 40.00
CA HIS A 177 24.79 16.90 40.96
C HIS A 177 25.51 15.94 41.92
N TYR A 178 26.83 16.07 42.01
CA TYR A 178 27.65 15.22 42.87
C TYR A 178 28.35 16.07 43.92
N THR A 179 28.31 15.61 45.16
CA THR A 179 29.04 16.25 46.27
C THR A 179 29.87 15.22 47.02
N THR A 180 31.10 15.58 47.34
CA THR A 180 31.94 14.85 48.31
C THR A 180 32.25 15.76 49.49
N VAL A 181 31.97 15.27 50.69
CA VAL A 181 32.37 15.90 51.96
C VAL A 181 33.49 15.08 52.57
N ILE A 182 34.62 15.70 52.86
CA ILE A 182 35.77 15.08 53.52
C ILE A 182 35.94 15.75 54.88
N THR A 183 36.03 14.95 55.93
CA THR A 183 36.40 15.39 57.29
C THR A 183 37.73 14.76 57.68
N PRO A 184 38.35 15.08 58.82
CA PRO A 184 39.56 14.37 59.26
C PRO A 184 39.37 12.85 59.33
N ASN A 185 38.16 12.39 59.64
CA ASN A 185 37.87 10.99 59.97
C ASN A 185 36.99 10.26 58.95
N SER A 186 36.48 10.93 57.91
CA SER A 186 35.55 10.31 56.95
C SER A 186 35.55 10.94 55.55
N VAL A 187 35.01 10.18 54.60
CA VAL A 187 34.61 10.63 53.25
C VAL A 187 33.14 10.27 53.07
N THR A 188 32.31 11.24 52.71
CA THR A 188 30.87 11.07 52.46
C THR A 188 30.55 11.49 51.03
N GLY A 189 29.73 10.70 50.34
CA GLY A 189 29.26 10.98 48.98
C GLY A 189 27.78 11.33 48.97
N TYR A 190 27.40 12.22 48.06
CA TYR A 190 26.01 12.62 47.81
C TYR A 190 25.73 12.65 46.31
N ILE A 191 24.48 12.36 45.95
CA ILE A 191 23.93 12.51 44.59
C ILE A 191 22.65 13.34 44.72
N ASN A 192 22.55 14.43 43.95
CA ASN A 192 21.38 15.32 43.94
C ASN A 192 20.96 15.79 45.34
N GLY A 193 21.94 16.14 46.18
CA GLY A 193 21.71 16.57 47.57
C GLY A 193 21.47 15.42 48.56
N GLU A 194 21.19 14.20 48.09
CA GLU A 194 20.94 13.04 48.95
C GLU A 194 22.22 12.28 49.29
N LYS A 195 22.37 11.90 50.57
CA LYS A 195 23.53 11.15 51.05
C LYS A 195 23.47 9.69 50.60
N ILE A 196 24.51 9.23 49.90
CA ILE A 196 24.59 7.84 49.42
C ILE A 196 25.48 6.94 50.28
N GLY A 197 26.34 7.51 51.14
CA GLY A 197 27.13 6.74 52.09
C GLY A 197 28.28 7.53 52.71
N THR A 198 28.80 7.01 53.82
CA THR A 198 29.97 7.54 54.53
C THR A 198 30.94 6.40 54.83
N VAL A 199 32.23 6.64 54.60
CA VAL A 199 33.32 5.69 54.91
C VAL A 199 34.32 6.36 55.82
N ASN A 200 34.75 5.65 56.87
CA ASN A 200 35.76 6.14 57.81
C ASN A 200 37.16 6.08 57.21
N LYS A 201 37.99 7.07 57.56
CA LYS A 201 39.41 7.14 57.25
C LYS A 201 40.19 7.62 58.46
N THR A 202 41.51 7.43 58.44
CA THR A 202 42.43 7.78 59.52
C THR A 202 43.43 8.86 59.13
N ARG A 203 43.60 9.15 57.84
CA ARG A 203 44.51 10.18 57.32
C ARG A 203 43.76 11.43 56.88
N THR A 204 44.39 12.59 56.97
CA THR A 204 43.84 13.88 56.54
C THR A 204 44.54 14.43 55.29
N THR A 205 44.07 15.53 54.73
CA THR A 205 44.73 16.19 53.59
C THR A 205 46.06 16.81 53.98
N SER A 206 46.23 17.25 55.24
CA SER A 206 47.53 17.68 55.78
C SER A 206 48.58 16.58 55.71
N ASP A 207 48.19 15.31 55.83
CA ASP A 207 49.10 14.17 55.64
C ASP A 207 49.57 14.00 54.19
N PHE A 208 48.97 14.72 53.22
CA PHE A 208 49.35 14.68 51.82
C PHE A 208 50.49 15.67 51.51
N GLY A 209 50.74 16.62 52.40
CA GLY A 209 51.75 17.67 52.25
C GLY A 209 51.19 18.97 51.67
N THR A 210 52.05 19.70 50.96
CA THR A 210 51.76 20.97 50.28
C THR A 210 51.99 20.84 48.78
N GLU A 211 51.62 21.85 48.01
CA GLU A 211 51.70 21.90 46.54
C GLU A 211 50.86 20.80 45.87
N LEU A 212 49.70 20.48 46.44
CA LEU A 212 48.79 19.49 45.85
C LEU A 212 48.28 19.99 44.49
N ASN A 213 48.39 19.16 43.45
CA ASN A 213 47.79 19.47 42.17
C ASN A 213 46.31 19.12 42.18
N ALA A 214 45.50 19.89 41.48
CA ALA A 214 44.08 19.60 41.30
C ALA A 214 43.60 19.81 39.87
N TYR A 215 42.64 18.99 39.45
CA TYR A 215 42.18 18.95 38.07
C TYR A 215 40.69 18.67 37.94
N ILE A 216 40.11 19.23 36.87
CA ILE A 216 38.82 18.81 36.31
C ILE A 216 39.10 17.97 35.06
N GLY A 217 38.63 16.73 35.06
CA GLY A 217 38.63 15.83 33.90
C GLY A 217 39.91 15.03 33.64
N ARG A 218 40.80 14.91 34.63
CA ARG A 218 41.95 14.00 34.60
C ARG A 218 42.31 13.49 36.00
N SER A 219 43.14 12.45 36.05
CA SER A 219 43.86 12.02 37.26
C SER A 219 45.35 12.37 37.15
N ASN A 220 46.12 12.04 38.20
CA ASN A 220 47.59 12.03 38.13
C ASN A 220 48.18 10.67 37.73
N TYR A 221 47.34 9.67 37.44
CA TYR A 221 47.79 8.45 36.75
C TYR A 221 47.85 8.75 35.25
N ILE A 222 49.04 9.07 34.74
CA ILE A 222 49.20 9.66 33.40
C ILE A 222 48.66 8.80 32.23
N ASN A 223 48.55 7.49 32.44
CA ASN A 223 48.02 6.53 31.46
C ASN A 223 46.49 6.39 31.52
N ASP A 224 45.83 6.96 32.53
CA ASP A 224 44.37 7.00 32.58
C ASP A 224 43.84 7.91 31.46
N HIS A 225 42.71 7.52 30.89
CA HIS A 225 42.00 8.33 29.90
C HIS A 225 41.49 9.63 30.55
N THR A 226 41.63 10.77 29.85
CA THR A 226 40.94 12.00 30.27
C THR A 226 39.42 11.84 30.15
N PHE A 227 38.72 12.49 31.06
CA PHE A 227 37.27 12.44 31.16
C PHE A 227 36.60 13.14 29.97
N LYS A 228 35.58 12.48 29.41
CA LYS A 228 34.65 13.04 28.42
C LYS A 228 33.34 13.39 29.10
N GLY A 229 32.95 14.65 29.09
CA GLY A 229 31.70 15.08 29.71
C GLY A 229 31.64 16.57 29.96
N SER A 230 30.55 17.02 30.56
CA SER A 230 30.28 18.43 30.81
C SER A 230 30.17 18.74 32.31
N PHE A 231 30.61 19.91 32.72
CA PHE A 231 30.61 20.38 34.10
C PHE A 231 29.92 21.75 34.23
N GLN A 232 29.19 21.94 35.32
CA GLN A 232 28.61 23.22 35.72
C GLN A 232 28.78 23.41 37.24
N ASP A 233 28.84 24.67 37.67
CA ASP A 233 28.76 25.08 39.08
C ASP A 233 29.67 24.28 40.04
N LEU A 234 30.98 24.25 39.78
CA LEU A 234 31.95 23.64 40.70
C LEU A 234 32.18 24.56 41.90
N ARG A 235 31.77 24.13 43.08
CA ARG A 235 31.97 24.82 44.36
C ARG A 235 32.90 24.01 45.25
N ILE A 236 33.90 24.69 45.82
CA ILE A 236 34.89 24.11 46.72
C ILE A 236 34.86 24.91 48.02
N TYR A 237 34.45 24.25 49.11
CA TYR A 237 34.39 24.83 50.45
C TYR A 237 35.58 24.35 51.28
N GLY A 238 36.13 25.24 52.09
CA GLY A 238 37.18 24.96 53.09
C GLY A 238 36.63 24.35 54.39
N ASP A 239 35.38 23.89 54.36
CA ASP A 239 34.68 23.28 55.48
C ASP A 239 33.93 22.02 55.04
N ALA A 240 33.67 21.14 56.00
CA ALA A 240 32.80 19.98 55.81
C ALA A 240 31.34 20.39 56.02
N LEU A 241 30.58 20.51 54.93
CA LEU A 241 29.16 20.80 54.99
C LEU A 241 28.40 19.61 55.56
N ASP A 242 27.41 19.89 56.41
CA ASP A 242 26.46 18.88 56.88
C ASP A 242 25.40 18.56 55.80
N ASP A 243 24.59 17.54 56.04
CA ASP A 243 23.59 17.06 55.07
C ASP A 243 22.63 18.17 54.63
N MET A 244 22.23 19.03 55.56
CA MET A 244 21.29 20.12 55.30
C MET A 244 21.92 21.18 54.40
N ASN A 245 23.17 21.57 54.67
CA ASN A 245 23.88 22.53 53.84
C ASN A 245 24.22 21.95 52.45
N VAL A 246 24.55 20.66 52.34
CA VAL A 246 24.72 20.00 51.03
C VAL A 246 23.41 20.02 50.23
N SER A 247 22.28 19.74 50.87
CA SER A 247 20.96 19.86 50.23
C SER A 247 20.66 21.30 49.80
N ASN A 248 20.99 22.30 50.63
CA ASN A 248 20.80 23.70 50.29
C ASN A 248 21.65 24.15 49.09
N VAL A 249 22.90 23.70 49.00
CA VAL A 249 23.78 23.97 47.84
C VAL A 249 23.20 23.37 46.57
N TYR A 250 22.68 22.14 46.64
CA TYR A 250 22.00 21.51 45.51
C TYR A 250 20.78 22.33 45.06
N GLU A 251 19.87 22.68 45.99
CA GLU A 251 18.67 23.45 45.68
C GLU A 251 18.98 24.84 45.12
N GLU A 252 19.97 25.55 45.68
CA GLU A 252 20.45 26.83 45.15
C GLU A 252 20.94 26.66 43.70
N SER A 253 21.76 25.64 43.45
CA SER A 253 22.33 25.38 42.14
C SER A 253 21.25 25.05 41.10
N VAL A 254 20.24 24.24 41.47
CA VAL A 254 19.06 23.95 40.64
C VAL A 254 18.35 25.26 40.24
N ASN A 255 18.12 26.15 41.19
CA ASN A 255 17.42 27.42 40.97
C ASN A 255 18.19 28.35 40.03
N GLN A 256 19.50 28.52 40.24
CA GLN A 256 20.34 29.37 39.38
C GLN A 256 20.44 28.83 37.96
N LEU A 257 20.58 27.52 37.80
CA LEU A 257 20.63 26.88 36.48
C LEU A 257 19.29 27.03 35.74
N SER A 258 18.19 26.75 36.43
CA SER A 258 16.82 26.92 35.90
C SER A 258 16.58 28.36 35.42
N LEU A 259 17.02 29.34 36.20
CA LEU A 259 16.92 30.76 35.87
C LEU A 259 17.76 31.13 34.64
N HIS A 260 18.98 30.60 34.53
CA HIS A 260 19.85 30.84 33.39
C HIS A 260 19.26 30.27 32.10
N GLN A 261 18.72 29.05 32.16
CA GLN A 261 18.03 28.40 31.04
C GLN A 261 16.79 29.18 30.62
N ASP A 262 15.96 29.62 31.58
CA ASP A 262 14.79 30.45 31.30
C ASP A 262 15.17 31.77 30.63
N LYS A 263 16.23 32.43 31.11
CA LYS A 263 16.75 33.66 30.48
C LYS A 263 17.20 33.39 29.04
N ASN A 264 17.94 32.33 28.78
CA ASN A 264 18.43 32.04 27.43
C ASN A 264 17.28 31.72 26.48
N ASN A 265 16.29 30.96 26.94
CA ASN A 265 15.12 30.54 26.16
C ASN A 265 14.07 31.64 25.94
N LEU A 266 14.05 32.69 26.78
CA LEU A 266 13.08 33.77 26.65
C LEU A 266 13.23 34.51 25.31
N THR A 267 12.21 34.50 24.46
CA THR A 267 12.14 35.24 23.19
C THR A 267 10.79 35.96 23.05
N LEU A 268 10.76 37.06 22.30
CA LEU A 268 9.54 37.80 21.93
C LEU A 268 9.20 37.64 20.43
N GLY A 269 9.90 36.77 19.70
CA GLY A 269 9.75 36.62 18.25
C GLY A 269 10.39 37.76 17.46
N ASP A 270 9.83 38.09 16.30
CA ASP A 270 10.30 39.21 15.46
C ASP A 270 9.91 40.56 16.08
N THR A 271 10.90 41.24 16.66
CA THR A 271 10.73 42.56 17.26
C THR A 271 11.11 43.72 16.33
N SER A 272 11.44 43.44 15.06
CA SER A 272 11.90 44.46 14.10
C SER A 272 10.76 45.18 13.37
N THR A 273 9.56 44.61 13.34
CA THR A 273 8.39 45.17 12.65
C THR A 273 7.10 44.86 13.41
N VAL A 274 6.93 45.50 14.57
CA VAL A 274 5.79 45.31 15.48
C VAL A 274 4.66 46.27 15.15
N PHE A 275 3.45 45.73 14.98
CA PHE A 275 2.23 46.47 14.60
C PHE A 275 1.03 46.17 15.51
N GLY A 276 1.21 45.34 16.54
CA GLY A 276 0.19 44.97 17.52
C GLY A 276 0.77 44.82 18.92
N ASN A 277 -0.11 44.70 19.92
CA ASN A 277 0.30 44.47 21.31
C ASN A 277 1.12 43.19 21.42
N LEU A 278 2.19 43.23 22.22
CA LEU A 278 3.00 42.06 22.51
C LEU A 278 2.41 41.29 23.70
N SER A 279 2.24 39.98 23.54
CA SER A 279 2.01 39.10 24.68
C SER A 279 3.34 38.84 25.38
N LEU A 280 3.48 39.35 26.61
CA LEU A 280 4.72 39.26 27.37
C LEU A 280 4.66 38.06 28.33
N PRO A 281 5.55 37.06 28.21
CA PRO A 281 5.59 35.92 29.13
C PRO A 281 5.74 36.37 30.58
N THR A 282 4.93 35.81 31.48
CA THR A 282 5.01 36.09 32.92
C THR A 282 5.70 34.97 33.70
N LYS A 283 6.04 33.86 33.02
CA LYS A 283 6.79 32.73 33.56
C LYS A 283 7.78 32.17 32.53
N GLY A 284 8.92 31.69 33.02
CA GLY A 284 9.88 30.91 32.24
C GLY A 284 9.57 29.41 32.29
N SER A 285 10.17 28.67 31.36
CA SER A 285 9.99 27.22 31.18
C SER A 285 10.31 26.36 32.42
N ASN A 286 11.23 26.82 33.27
CA ASN A 286 11.69 26.13 34.48
C ASN A 286 11.16 26.79 35.75
N GLY A 287 10.08 27.58 35.64
CA GLY A 287 9.34 28.09 36.79
C GLY A 287 9.74 29.48 37.28
N SER A 288 10.71 30.16 36.64
CA SER A 288 10.96 31.57 36.96
C SER A 288 9.73 32.43 36.68
N THR A 289 9.47 33.42 37.53
CA THR A 289 8.49 34.48 37.26
C THR A 289 9.16 35.58 36.45
N ILE A 290 8.43 36.22 35.53
CA ILE A 290 8.98 37.24 34.64
C ILE A 290 8.17 38.53 34.79
N SER A 291 8.87 39.63 35.03
CA SER A 291 8.31 40.99 35.05
C SER A 291 8.99 41.86 33.99
N TRP A 292 8.27 42.86 33.48
CA TRP A 292 8.69 43.62 32.31
C TRP A 292 8.77 45.12 32.59
N LYS A 293 9.76 45.77 31.99
CA LYS A 293 9.92 47.24 32.03
C LYS A 293 10.24 47.79 30.64
N SER A 294 9.47 48.76 30.19
CA SER A 294 9.72 49.50 28.96
C SER A 294 10.62 50.71 29.21
N SER A 295 11.51 51.01 28.26
CA SER A 295 12.28 52.25 28.22
C SER A 295 11.44 53.45 27.78
N ASN A 296 10.26 53.24 27.19
CA ASN A 296 9.34 54.29 26.74
C ASN A 296 7.87 53.82 26.79
N GLU A 297 7.22 54.05 27.94
CA GLU A 297 5.83 53.63 28.19
C GLU A 297 4.77 54.36 27.34
N ASN A 298 5.14 55.44 26.64
CA ASN A 298 4.22 56.15 25.75
C ASN A 298 3.97 55.37 24.44
N ILE A 299 4.94 54.57 24.00
CA ILE A 299 4.88 53.83 22.72
C ILE A 299 4.73 52.32 22.94
N ILE A 300 5.25 51.78 24.04
CA ILE A 300 4.99 50.40 24.49
C ILE A 300 4.99 50.32 26.01
N SER A 301 3.89 49.89 26.61
CA SER A 301 3.73 49.78 28.07
C SER A 301 4.48 48.58 28.65
N ASN A 302 4.60 48.52 29.99
CA ASN A 302 5.14 47.35 30.70
C ASN A 302 4.29 46.08 30.52
N ALA A 303 3.04 46.22 30.05
CA ALA A 303 2.16 45.10 29.72
C ALA A 303 2.22 44.71 28.22
N GLY A 304 3.09 45.35 27.43
CA GLY A 304 3.22 45.08 25.99
C GLY A 304 2.17 45.78 25.13
N VAL A 305 1.37 46.69 25.68
CA VAL A 305 0.38 47.48 24.93
C VAL A 305 1.10 48.57 24.15
N ILE A 306 0.89 48.64 22.83
CA ILE A 306 1.61 49.56 21.94
C ILE A 306 0.75 50.75 21.51
N THR A 307 1.41 51.87 21.18
CA THR A 307 0.80 53.05 20.55
C THR A 307 1.60 53.38 19.29
N LEU A 308 0.98 53.22 18.11
CA LEU A 308 1.62 53.51 16.82
C LEU A 308 1.58 55.01 16.48
N SER A 309 2.58 55.48 15.72
CA SER A 309 2.74 56.88 15.28
C SER A 309 2.94 56.98 13.76
N ASP A 310 2.93 58.19 13.21
CA ASP A 310 3.16 58.40 11.76
C ASP A 310 4.58 58.02 11.31
N GLU A 311 5.54 57.96 12.24
CA GLU A 311 6.91 57.53 12.00
C GLU A 311 7.22 56.20 12.72
N GLU A 312 8.22 55.47 12.24
CA GLU A 312 8.76 54.28 12.90
C GLU A 312 9.41 54.67 14.24
N GLN A 313 9.21 53.87 15.29
CA GLN A 313 9.73 54.16 16.62
C GLN A 313 10.39 52.94 17.26
N THR A 314 11.41 53.16 18.08
CA THR A 314 12.12 52.08 18.79
C THR A 314 12.04 52.25 20.31
N ALA A 315 11.84 51.16 21.05
CA ALA A 315 11.94 51.08 22.51
C ALA A 315 12.69 49.82 22.93
N LYS A 316 13.18 49.78 24.18
CA LYS A 316 13.68 48.56 24.81
C LYS A 316 12.67 48.01 25.81
N LEU A 317 12.46 46.70 25.79
CA LEU A 317 11.76 45.96 26.85
C LEU A 317 12.78 45.13 27.64
N THR A 318 12.84 45.34 28.95
CA THR A 318 13.70 44.57 29.86
C THR A 318 12.84 43.57 30.64
N ALA A 319 13.07 42.28 30.44
CA ALA A 319 12.54 41.21 31.26
C ALA A 319 13.41 41.03 32.51
N THR A 320 12.78 40.90 33.67
CA THR A 320 13.41 40.48 34.94
C THR A 320 12.80 39.16 35.35
N LEU A 321 13.62 38.10 35.27
CA LEU A 321 13.28 36.75 35.66
C LEU A 321 13.65 36.54 37.13
N GLU A 322 12.78 35.89 37.91
CA GLU A 322 12.96 35.62 39.33
C GLU A 322 12.49 34.21 39.71
N ILE A 323 13.36 33.40 40.32
CA ILE A 323 13.00 32.08 40.88
C ILE A 323 13.58 31.96 42.29
N ASN A 324 12.73 31.68 43.29
CA ASN A 324 13.13 31.50 44.69
C ASN A 324 14.09 32.59 45.23
N GLY A 325 13.94 33.84 44.78
CA GLY A 325 14.75 35.00 45.18
C GLY A 325 15.97 35.31 44.29
N TYR A 326 16.36 34.41 43.37
CA TYR A 326 17.42 34.65 42.39
C TYR A 326 16.89 35.44 41.20
N LYS A 327 17.65 36.43 40.70
CA LYS A 327 17.21 37.34 39.63
C LYS A 327 18.17 37.39 38.45
N ALA A 328 17.62 37.48 37.24
CA ALA A 328 18.37 37.70 36.01
C ALA A 328 17.57 38.63 35.08
N THR A 329 18.25 39.44 34.25
CA THR A 329 17.59 40.32 33.29
C THR A 329 17.97 40.02 31.83
N LYS A 330 17.07 40.32 30.89
CA LYS A 330 17.27 40.24 29.44
C LYS A 330 16.59 41.42 28.74
N GLU A 331 17.29 42.09 27.84
CA GLU A 331 16.75 43.21 27.05
C GLU A 331 16.35 42.77 25.63
N PHE A 332 15.25 43.33 25.13
CA PHE A 332 14.75 43.20 23.76
C PHE A 332 14.60 44.58 23.13
N THR A 333 15.12 44.77 21.92
CA THR A 333 14.89 46.00 21.14
C THR A 333 13.63 45.81 20.29
N ILE A 334 12.64 46.67 20.48
CA ILE A 334 11.33 46.64 19.82
C ILE A 334 11.26 47.80 18.84
N THR A 335 10.94 47.51 17.58
CA THR A 335 10.73 48.49 16.51
C THR A 335 9.28 48.44 16.06
N LEU A 336 8.55 49.53 16.30
CA LEU A 336 7.14 49.70 15.96
C LEU A 336 7.03 50.31 14.56
N VAL A 337 6.21 49.71 13.70
CA VAL A 337 5.98 50.23 12.34
C VAL A 337 5.23 51.56 12.35
N SER A 338 5.41 52.36 11.30
CA SER A 338 4.61 53.57 11.12
C SER A 338 3.15 53.24 10.77
N LEU A 339 2.23 54.15 11.08
CA LEU A 339 0.81 54.05 10.72
C LEU A 339 0.60 53.84 9.21
N ALA A 340 1.49 54.36 8.36
CA ALA A 340 1.42 54.20 6.90
C ALA A 340 1.62 52.76 6.41
N ASN A 341 2.34 51.93 7.18
CA ASN A 341 2.85 50.64 6.75
C ASN A 341 2.19 49.46 7.49
N VAL A 342 1.16 49.71 8.30
CA VAL A 342 0.51 48.68 9.13
C VAL A 342 -0.09 47.58 8.26
N THR A 343 -0.94 47.91 7.27
CA THR A 343 -1.64 46.91 6.46
C THR A 343 -0.68 46.12 5.57
N GLU A 344 0.32 46.75 4.97
CA GLU A 344 1.37 46.10 4.15
C GLU A 344 2.27 45.17 5.01
N THR A 345 2.59 45.58 6.24
CA THR A 345 3.36 44.72 7.16
C THR A 345 2.55 43.49 7.56
N ILE A 346 1.25 43.65 7.84
CA ILE A 346 0.36 42.53 8.16
C ILE A 346 0.21 41.61 6.95
N GLU A 347 -0.02 42.15 5.75
CA GLU A 347 -0.11 41.37 4.51
C GLU A 347 1.11 40.45 4.33
N LYS A 348 2.33 40.99 4.45
CA LYS A 348 3.58 40.21 4.36
C LYS A 348 3.74 39.18 5.48
N LYS A 349 3.03 39.33 6.60
CA LYS A 349 3.14 38.47 7.77
C LYS A 349 1.96 37.51 7.95
N LEU A 350 0.83 37.76 7.28
CA LEU A 350 -0.39 36.96 7.34
C LEU A 350 -0.15 35.63 6.64
N TYR A 351 -0.46 34.54 7.34
CA TYR A 351 -0.31 33.18 6.86
C TYR A 351 -1.50 32.34 7.35
N ILE A 352 -1.92 31.39 6.53
CA ILE A 352 -2.90 30.35 6.87
C ILE A 352 -2.37 29.01 6.32
N PRO A 353 -2.69 27.86 6.96
CA PRO A 353 -2.27 26.55 6.48
C PRO A 353 -2.65 26.28 5.02
N TYR A 354 -1.80 25.57 4.28
CA TYR A 354 -2.08 25.19 2.89
C TYR A 354 -3.25 24.21 2.76
N VAL A 355 -3.39 23.30 3.74
CA VAL A 355 -4.53 22.39 3.87
C VAL A 355 -5.30 22.78 5.12
N LEU A 356 -6.59 23.05 4.96
CA LEU A 356 -7.52 23.43 6.03
C LEU A 356 -8.48 22.29 6.34
N THR A 357 -8.82 22.14 7.61
CA THR A 357 -9.90 21.29 8.13
C THR A 357 -11.10 22.14 8.55
N GLU A 358 -12.22 21.48 8.89
CA GLU A 358 -13.40 22.14 9.46
C GLU A 358 -13.10 22.86 10.80
N ASP A 359 -12.10 22.38 11.54
CA ASP A 359 -11.72 22.93 12.85
C ASP A 359 -10.79 24.15 12.74
N ASP A 360 -10.29 24.47 11.54
CA ASP A 360 -9.41 25.62 11.35
C ASP A 360 -10.20 26.93 11.33
N GLU A 361 -9.69 27.94 12.04
CA GLU A 361 -10.28 29.28 12.10
C GLU A 361 -9.47 30.30 11.29
N LEU A 362 -10.12 30.99 10.36
CA LEU A 362 -9.49 32.08 9.61
C LEU A 362 -9.39 33.35 10.50
N PRO A 363 -8.22 34.01 10.56
CA PRO A 363 -8.05 35.16 11.45
C PRO A 363 -8.90 36.35 10.98
N THR A 364 -9.70 36.89 11.89
CA THR A 364 -10.55 38.08 11.66
C THR A 364 -9.89 39.39 12.09
N THR A 365 -8.76 39.32 12.81
CA THR A 365 -7.96 40.46 13.22
C THR A 365 -6.47 40.10 13.24
N SER A 366 -5.61 41.11 13.06
CA SER A 366 -4.17 40.96 13.31
C SER A 366 -3.60 42.25 13.86
N GLY A 367 -3.16 42.22 15.11
CA GLY A 367 -2.78 43.42 15.85
C GLY A 367 -3.94 44.41 15.95
N VAL A 368 -3.79 45.59 15.33
CA VAL A 368 -4.80 46.65 15.34
C VAL A 368 -5.70 46.66 14.10
N ALA A 369 -5.42 45.82 13.09
CA ALA A 369 -6.19 45.77 11.86
C ALA A 369 -7.27 44.69 11.90
N SER A 370 -8.39 44.93 11.22
CA SER A 370 -9.39 43.90 10.93
C SER A 370 -9.05 43.16 9.64
N ILE A 371 -9.43 41.90 9.56
CA ILE A 371 -9.29 41.04 8.38
C ILE A 371 -10.68 40.52 8.03
N SER A 372 -11.04 40.62 6.77
CA SER A 372 -12.26 40.03 6.21
C SER A 372 -11.89 39.12 5.05
N TRP A 373 -12.66 38.07 4.84
CA TRP A 373 -12.36 37.01 3.88
C TRP A 373 -13.41 36.97 2.78
N GLU A 374 -12.96 36.84 1.54
CA GLU A 374 -13.78 36.52 0.37
C GLU A 374 -13.32 35.17 -0.18
N SER A 375 -14.27 34.26 -0.44
CA SER A 375 -13.98 32.93 -0.98
C SER A 375 -14.45 32.83 -2.43
N SER A 376 -13.64 32.18 -3.27
CA SER A 376 -14.02 31.75 -4.62
C SER A 376 -15.14 30.69 -4.61
N ASP A 377 -15.33 29.98 -3.49
CA ASP A 377 -16.41 29.03 -3.29
C ASP A 377 -17.05 29.20 -1.91
N MET A 378 -18.18 29.90 -1.89
CA MET A 378 -18.97 30.18 -0.68
C MET A 378 -19.65 28.96 -0.07
N SER A 379 -19.70 27.81 -0.78
CA SER A 379 -20.20 26.57 -0.20
C SER A 379 -19.17 25.85 0.65
N ILE A 380 -17.89 26.24 0.55
CA ILE A 380 -16.77 25.63 1.26
C ILE A 380 -16.22 26.57 2.32
N ILE A 381 -16.09 27.86 2.02
CA ILE A 381 -15.75 28.87 3.03
C ILE A 381 -16.74 30.01 2.90
N ASP A 382 -17.58 30.18 3.92
CA ASP A 382 -18.64 31.18 3.90
C ASP A 382 -18.12 32.61 4.18
N LYS A 383 -19.03 33.59 4.12
CA LYS A 383 -18.71 35.01 4.35
C LYS A 383 -18.23 35.34 5.77
N ASP A 384 -18.52 34.46 6.73
CA ASP A 384 -18.14 34.62 8.14
C ASP A 384 -16.80 33.90 8.42
N GLY A 385 -16.25 33.20 7.42
CA GLY A 385 -15.00 32.46 7.50
C GLY A 385 -15.15 31.03 8.01
N ASN A 386 -16.38 30.50 8.11
CA ASN A 386 -16.62 29.12 8.52
C ASN A 386 -16.25 28.16 7.40
N ILE A 387 -15.55 27.08 7.73
CA ILE A 387 -15.07 26.08 6.78
C ILE A 387 -16.04 24.88 6.75
N HIS A 388 -16.47 24.50 5.54
CA HIS A 388 -17.33 23.37 5.27
C HIS A 388 -16.57 22.35 4.41
N SER A 389 -16.11 21.30 5.05
CA SER A 389 -15.35 20.23 4.41
C SER A 389 -16.18 19.52 3.33
N PRO A 390 -15.57 19.17 2.17
CA PRO A 390 -16.24 18.33 1.18
C PRO A 390 -16.51 16.92 1.74
N SER A 391 -17.40 16.17 1.07
CA SER A 391 -17.71 14.79 1.49
C SER A 391 -16.60 13.79 1.19
N GLU A 392 -15.73 14.08 0.22
CA GLU A 392 -14.63 13.21 -0.21
C GLU A 392 -13.50 14.04 -0.85
N GLY A 393 -12.25 13.64 -0.62
CA GLY A 393 -11.06 14.23 -1.24
C GLY A 393 -10.70 15.62 -0.71
N MET A 394 -10.03 16.41 -1.55
CA MET A 394 -9.67 17.81 -1.27
C MET A 394 -10.29 18.73 -2.31
N LYS A 395 -10.70 19.92 -1.89
CA LYS A 395 -11.20 20.97 -2.79
C LYS A 395 -10.32 22.20 -2.72
N GLU A 396 -9.83 22.65 -3.86
CA GLU A 396 -9.06 23.88 -3.97
C GLU A 396 -9.98 25.10 -3.88
N VAL A 397 -9.58 26.07 -3.06
CA VAL A 397 -10.30 27.32 -2.85
C VAL A 397 -9.29 28.46 -2.87
N SER A 398 -9.58 29.46 -3.70
CA SER A 398 -8.91 30.76 -3.63
C SER A 398 -9.61 31.64 -2.60
N LEU A 399 -8.84 32.22 -1.69
CA LEU A 399 -9.29 33.12 -0.63
C LEU A 399 -8.61 34.49 -0.78
N THR A 400 -9.35 35.56 -0.59
CA THR A 400 -8.81 36.92 -0.53
C THR A 400 -9.01 37.50 0.87
N ALA A 401 -7.91 37.71 1.59
CA ALA A 401 -7.90 38.44 2.84
C ALA A 401 -7.84 39.95 2.56
N THR A 402 -8.82 40.70 3.05
CA THR A 402 -8.82 42.16 3.01
C THR A 402 -8.46 42.70 4.39
N ILE A 403 -7.24 43.22 4.53
CA ILE A 403 -6.67 43.79 5.76
C ILE A 403 -7.00 45.28 5.80
N SER A 404 -7.71 45.73 6.84
CA SER A 404 -8.16 47.11 6.97
C SER A 404 -7.71 47.73 8.29
N TYR A 405 -7.16 48.94 8.23
CA TYR A 405 -6.81 49.73 9.41
C TYR A 405 -7.05 51.22 9.16
N LYS A 406 -7.98 51.83 9.89
CA LYS A 406 -8.49 53.18 9.63
C LYS A 406 -8.91 53.30 8.14
N ASP A 407 -8.34 54.24 7.40
CA ASP A 407 -8.64 54.48 5.98
C ASP A 407 -7.75 53.65 5.02
N GLN A 408 -6.85 52.83 5.55
CA GLN A 408 -5.94 51.99 4.75
C GLN A 408 -6.50 50.60 4.55
N GLN A 409 -6.25 50.05 3.35
CA GLN A 409 -6.66 48.70 2.99
C GLN A 409 -5.62 48.06 2.08
N THR A 410 -5.29 46.80 2.36
CA THR A 410 -4.45 45.95 1.52
C THR A 410 -5.14 44.59 1.35
N LYS A 411 -4.93 43.92 0.21
CA LYS A 411 -5.46 42.58 -0.05
C LYS A 411 -4.32 41.57 -0.21
N LYS A 412 -4.53 40.34 0.27
CA LYS A 412 -3.65 39.18 0.04
C LYS A 412 -4.47 38.00 -0.44
N GLU A 413 -4.01 37.32 -1.49
CA GLU A 413 -4.63 36.10 -1.99
C GLU A 413 -3.93 34.86 -1.44
N PHE A 414 -4.72 33.81 -1.20
CA PHE A 414 -4.27 32.49 -0.78
C PHE A 414 -4.94 31.43 -1.65
N HIS A 415 -4.20 30.38 -2.02
CA HIS A 415 -4.76 29.20 -2.67
C HIS A 415 -4.62 28.01 -1.74
N VAL A 416 -5.71 27.65 -1.07
CA VAL A 416 -5.74 26.60 -0.05
C VAL A 416 -6.50 25.37 -0.55
N LYS A 417 -6.32 24.25 0.14
CA LYS A 417 -7.10 23.03 -0.03
C LYS A 417 -7.93 22.79 1.22
N VAL A 418 -9.23 22.58 1.08
CA VAL A 418 -10.09 22.12 2.18
C VAL A 418 -10.26 20.61 2.05
N ILE A 419 -9.86 19.89 3.10
CA ILE A 419 -9.89 18.42 3.12
C ILE A 419 -11.25 17.91 3.60
N GLU A 420 -11.62 16.70 3.17
CA GLU A 420 -12.86 16.04 3.56
C GLU A 420 -13.06 15.91 5.08
N SER A 421 -14.33 15.86 5.51
CA SER A 421 -14.68 15.72 6.93
C SER A 421 -14.32 14.35 7.52
N SER A 422 -14.05 13.36 6.66
CA SER A 422 -13.67 12.00 7.05
C SER A 422 -12.15 11.76 6.99
N ALA A 423 -11.37 12.84 6.95
CA ALA A 423 -9.92 12.81 6.98
C ALA A 423 -9.38 12.12 8.24
N ALA A 424 -8.14 11.65 8.13
CA ALA A 424 -7.42 11.02 9.23
C ALA A 424 -6.07 11.70 9.45
N TYR A 425 -5.36 11.27 10.49
CA TYR A 425 -4.12 11.89 10.94
C TYR A 425 -2.98 10.88 10.93
N ILE A 426 -1.86 11.29 10.34
CA ILE A 426 -0.59 10.55 10.38
C ILE A 426 0.36 11.31 11.29
N LEU A 427 0.80 10.66 12.35
CA LEU A 427 1.83 11.14 13.27
C LEU A 427 3.20 10.72 12.77
N SER A 428 4.13 11.66 12.64
CA SER A 428 5.55 11.40 12.47
C SER A 428 6.28 11.52 13.81
N TYR A 429 7.16 10.57 14.10
CA TYR A 429 7.96 10.61 15.32
C TYR A 429 9.27 9.84 15.17
N HIS A 430 10.19 10.09 16.09
CA HIS A 430 11.30 9.17 16.37
C HIS A 430 11.13 8.63 17.80
N ARG A 431 11.87 7.60 18.18
CA ARG A 431 11.76 7.00 19.51
C ARG A 431 12.87 7.47 20.45
N ALA A 432 12.56 7.55 21.74
CA ALA A 432 13.57 7.71 22.78
C ALA A 432 14.54 6.52 22.77
N GLY A 433 15.85 6.78 22.86
CA GLY A 433 16.89 5.76 22.91
C GLY A 433 18.22 6.16 22.27
N GLY A 434 18.19 7.04 21.25
CA GLY A 434 19.42 7.56 20.61
C GLY A 434 20.17 6.54 19.74
N SER A 435 19.54 5.40 19.41
CA SER A 435 20.07 4.35 18.55
C SER A 435 19.71 4.59 17.08
N VAL A 436 20.32 3.85 16.16
CA VAL A 436 20.03 3.96 14.73
C VAL A 436 18.59 3.54 14.37
N VAL A 437 17.99 2.59 15.10
CA VAL A 437 16.60 2.13 14.88
C VAL A 437 15.56 2.98 15.59
N THR A 438 15.93 3.66 16.68
CA THR A 438 15.04 4.62 17.34
C THR A 438 15.07 5.98 16.66
N ASP A 439 16.24 6.40 16.18
CA ASP A 439 16.47 7.64 15.45
C ASP A 439 16.26 7.40 13.95
N ALA A 440 15.03 7.01 13.61
CA ALA A 440 14.48 6.88 12.27
C ALA A 440 13.10 7.55 12.27
N MET A 441 12.44 7.70 11.11
CA MET A 441 11.03 8.11 11.14
C MET A 441 10.14 6.89 11.37
N HIS A 442 9.25 7.01 12.34
CA HIS A 442 8.17 6.10 12.67
C HIS A 442 6.84 6.80 12.38
N LEU A 443 5.79 6.02 12.12
CA LEU A 443 4.46 6.54 11.83
C LEU A 443 3.41 6.02 12.81
N GLY A 444 2.45 6.86 13.15
CA GLY A 444 1.24 6.52 13.87
C GLY A 444 0.00 6.93 13.09
N TYR A 445 -1.08 6.17 13.22
CA TYR A 445 -2.38 6.46 12.58
C TYR A 445 -3.44 6.80 13.63
N SER A 446 -4.28 7.79 13.34
CA SER A 446 -5.41 8.18 14.18
C SER A 446 -6.56 8.71 13.33
N GLU A 447 -7.80 8.38 13.71
CA GLU A 447 -9.02 8.95 13.10
C GLU A 447 -9.44 10.26 13.78
N ASP A 448 -9.17 10.42 15.07
CA ASP A 448 -9.58 11.58 15.88
C ASP A 448 -8.47 12.63 16.07
N GLY A 449 -7.23 12.31 15.68
CA GLY A 449 -6.06 13.17 15.85
C GLY A 449 -5.49 13.20 17.27
N GLU A 450 -6.04 12.38 18.18
CA GLU A 450 -5.68 12.29 19.61
C GLU A 450 -5.15 10.91 19.99
N ASN A 451 -5.86 9.84 19.61
CA ASN A 451 -5.51 8.46 19.94
C ASN A 451 -4.83 7.79 18.74
N TYR A 452 -3.53 7.53 18.87
CA TYR A 452 -2.71 6.97 17.81
C TYR A 452 -2.41 5.50 18.01
N THR A 453 -2.47 4.74 16.92
CA THR A 453 -1.94 3.39 16.81
C THR A 453 -0.61 3.43 16.09
N ALA A 454 0.44 2.87 16.70
CA ALA A 454 1.74 2.76 16.05
C ALA A 454 1.67 1.84 14.82
N LEU A 455 2.21 2.30 13.70
CA LEU A 455 2.35 1.50 12.48
C LEU A 455 3.67 0.75 12.49
N ASN A 456 3.79 -0.27 11.63
CA ASN A 456 4.98 -1.08 11.40
C ASN A 456 5.63 -1.60 12.70
N ASN A 457 4.84 -2.18 13.61
CA ASN A 457 5.32 -2.71 14.90
C ASN A 457 6.02 -1.68 15.80
N ASN A 458 5.72 -0.38 15.65
CA ASN A 458 6.46 0.71 16.31
C ASN A 458 7.97 0.68 15.96
N THR A 459 8.27 0.30 14.73
CA THR A 459 9.61 0.31 14.12
C THR A 459 9.67 1.30 12.97
N GLY A 460 10.89 1.76 12.65
CA GLY A 460 11.09 2.81 11.66
C GLY A 460 10.58 2.39 10.28
N VAL A 461 10.02 3.33 9.53
CA VAL A 461 9.56 3.15 8.14
C VAL A 461 10.42 3.93 7.14
N LEU A 462 11.24 4.87 7.63
CA LEU A 462 12.19 5.61 6.81
C LEU A 462 13.53 5.74 7.54
N PHE A 463 14.57 5.25 6.87
CA PHE A 463 15.97 5.32 7.27
C PHE A 463 16.77 6.06 6.21
N ALA A 464 17.71 6.90 6.63
CA ALA A 464 18.63 7.56 5.72
C ALA A 464 19.66 6.58 5.15
N ASN A 465 20.04 6.76 3.89
CA ASN A 465 21.07 5.99 3.22
C ASN A 465 22.45 6.22 3.86
N ALA A 466 23.28 5.20 3.97
CA ALA A 466 24.66 5.37 4.42
C ALA A 466 25.44 6.30 3.47
N ASP A 467 26.37 7.08 4.03
CA ASP A 467 27.25 7.94 3.22
C ASP A 467 28.53 7.19 2.85
N PHE A 468 28.60 6.71 1.62
CA PHE A 468 29.81 6.05 1.09
C PHE A 468 30.87 7.03 0.58
N ASN A 469 30.58 8.34 0.59
CA ASN A 469 31.50 9.39 0.12
C ASN A 469 32.17 10.16 1.27
N ALA A 470 31.70 10.00 2.50
CA ALA A 470 32.20 10.73 3.66
C ALA A 470 33.42 10.06 4.33
N GLY A 471 34.61 10.55 4.00
CA GLY A 471 35.84 10.25 4.74
C GLY A 471 36.59 8.99 4.26
N SER A 472 37.38 8.39 5.16
CA SER A 472 38.23 7.22 4.88
C SER A 472 37.58 5.87 5.21
N ALA A 473 36.36 5.88 5.76
CA ALA A 473 35.60 4.68 6.11
C ALA A 473 35.07 4.04 4.82
N LYS A 474 35.74 2.97 4.37
CA LYS A 474 35.47 2.33 3.08
C LYS A 474 34.12 1.60 3.08
N GLU A 475 33.64 1.24 4.26
CA GLU A 475 32.36 0.61 4.55
C GLU A 475 31.17 1.59 4.45
N GLY A 476 31.41 2.90 4.48
CA GLY A 476 30.40 3.97 4.51
C GLY A 476 29.95 4.38 5.92
N LEU A 477 29.48 5.62 6.08
CA LEU A 477 29.02 6.15 7.37
C LEU A 477 27.53 5.91 7.58
N THR A 478 27.18 5.16 8.64
CA THR A 478 25.78 4.92 9.05
C THR A 478 25.14 6.21 9.60
N LYS A 479 23.99 6.59 9.02
CA LYS A 479 23.23 7.81 9.37
C LYS A 479 22.05 7.52 10.31
N LYS A 480 21.62 8.55 11.03
CA LYS A 480 20.43 8.61 11.91
C LYS A 480 19.57 9.81 11.55
N LEU A 481 18.27 9.70 11.79
CA LEU A 481 17.25 10.68 11.44
C LEU A 481 16.43 11.03 12.68
N VAL A 482 16.51 12.29 13.14
CA VAL A 482 15.77 12.78 14.32
C VAL A 482 14.93 14.00 13.96
N ASN A 483 13.82 14.18 14.67
CA ASN A 483 12.80 15.20 14.39
C ASN A 483 12.29 15.14 12.93
N PRO A 484 11.80 13.98 12.45
CA PRO A 484 11.15 13.91 11.13
C PRO A 484 9.93 14.84 11.07
N TYR A 485 9.78 15.63 10.02
CA TYR A 485 8.62 16.49 9.83
C TYR A 485 8.03 16.26 8.45
N ILE A 486 6.76 15.85 8.39
CA ILE A 486 6.02 15.57 7.16
C ILE A 486 5.21 16.80 6.77
N PHE A 487 5.25 17.20 5.51
CA PHE A 487 4.49 18.34 4.98
C PHE A 487 3.96 18.07 3.58
N ARG A 488 2.96 18.84 3.14
CA ARG A 488 2.44 18.76 1.77
C ARG A 488 3.34 19.53 0.81
N MET A 489 3.70 18.89 -0.30
CA MET A 489 4.36 19.54 -1.41
C MET A 489 3.34 20.24 -2.32
N LYS A 490 3.83 21.20 -3.12
CA LYS A 490 3.03 21.95 -4.10
C LYS A 490 2.23 21.06 -5.06
N ASP A 491 2.78 19.91 -5.44
CA ASP A 491 2.12 18.95 -6.33
C ASP A 491 1.09 18.03 -5.63
N GLY A 492 0.91 18.18 -4.32
CA GLY A 492 0.01 17.34 -3.52
C GLY A 492 0.68 16.12 -2.87
N THR A 493 1.92 15.78 -3.26
CA THR A 493 2.70 14.70 -2.64
C THR A 493 3.22 15.13 -1.26
N PHE A 494 4.05 14.29 -0.65
CA PHE A 494 4.61 14.51 0.68
C PHE A 494 6.11 14.81 0.63
N GLY A 495 6.53 15.79 1.42
CA GLY A 495 7.92 16.00 1.75
C GLY A 495 8.18 15.55 3.20
N VAL A 496 9.37 15.01 3.45
CA VAL A 496 9.86 14.75 4.81
C VAL A 496 11.18 15.46 4.99
N ILE A 497 11.29 16.30 6.02
CA ILE A 497 12.58 16.87 6.43
C ILE A 497 12.97 16.37 7.81
N ALA A 498 14.27 16.29 8.08
CA ALA A 498 14.75 15.86 9.39
C ALA A 498 16.13 16.40 9.71
N THR A 499 16.48 16.40 10.99
CA THR A 499 17.85 16.61 11.44
C THR A 499 18.64 15.31 11.25
N ARG A 500 19.77 15.39 10.54
CA ARG A 500 20.63 14.25 10.23
C ARG A 500 21.81 14.17 11.17
N SER A 501 22.10 13.00 11.74
CA SER A 501 23.35 12.72 12.48
C SER A 501 23.97 11.39 12.05
N THR A 502 25.18 11.06 12.54
CA THR A 502 25.78 9.73 12.35
C THR A 502 25.43 8.78 13.50
N LYS A 503 25.68 7.47 13.33
CA LYS A 503 25.58 6.44 14.40
C LYS A 503 26.31 6.84 15.68
N GLY A 504 27.47 7.49 15.58
CA GLY A 504 28.25 8.00 16.72
C GLY A 504 27.72 9.32 17.33
N GLY A 505 26.64 9.87 16.79
CA GLY A 505 26.05 11.15 17.19
C GLY A 505 26.84 12.38 16.72
N SER A 506 27.89 12.20 15.91
CA SER A 506 28.64 13.31 15.33
C SER A 506 27.92 13.87 14.10
N GLN A 507 28.19 15.14 13.83
CA GLN A 507 27.79 15.83 12.62
C GLN A 507 28.98 16.64 12.08
N SER A 508 29.19 16.62 10.77
CA SER A 508 30.05 17.60 10.09
C SER A 508 29.41 18.99 10.12
N GLN A 509 30.19 20.04 9.90
CA GLN A 509 29.65 21.40 9.86
C GLN A 509 28.54 21.56 8.81
N ALA A 510 28.69 20.92 7.65
CA ALA A 510 27.67 20.94 6.59
C ALA A 510 26.37 20.26 7.03
N GLU A 511 26.45 19.18 7.80
CA GLU A 511 25.28 18.49 8.35
C GLU A 511 24.63 19.28 9.48
N GLN A 512 25.42 19.94 10.31
CA GLN A 512 24.91 20.82 11.36
C GLN A 512 24.12 21.99 10.77
N SER A 513 24.54 22.56 9.62
CA SER A 513 23.89 23.71 9.01
C SER A 513 22.82 23.37 7.96
N SER A 514 22.41 22.10 7.87
CA SER A 514 21.49 21.61 6.84
C SER A 514 20.37 20.75 7.43
N ILE A 515 19.34 20.53 6.63
CA ILE A 515 18.31 19.50 6.84
C ILE A 515 18.47 18.39 5.81
N LEU A 516 18.00 17.18 6.11
CA LEU A 516 17.90 16.11 5.12
C LEU A 516 16.47 16.08 4.56
N LEU A 517 16.33 16.12 3.22
CA LEU A 517 15.04 16.13 2.53
C LEU A 517 14.77 14.77 1.86
N PHE A 518 13.53 14.31 1.99
CA PHE A 518 12.95 13.20 1.25
C PHE A 518 11.65 13.62 0.57
N LYS A 519 11.32 12.95 -0.53
CA LYS A 519 10.01 13.02 -1.20
C LYS A 519 9.29 11.69 -1.12
N SER A 520 7.97 11.72 -1.09
CA SER A 520 7.13 10.53 -1.06
C SER A 520 5.77 10.81 -1.67
N GLU A 521 5.25 9.89 -2.48
CA GLU A 521 3.90 9.99 -3.02
C GLU A 521 2.84 9.45 -2.04
N ASP A 522 3.22 8.53 -1.15
CA ASP A 522 2.29 7.66 -0.41
C ASP A 522 2.65 7.43 1.07
N LEU A 523 3.77 8.01 1.56
CA LEU A 523 4.36 7.77 2.89
C LEU A 523 4.74 6.29 3.16
N ILE A 524 4.94 5.51 2.11
CA ILE A 524 5.45 4.14 2.14
C ILE A 524 6.80 4.09 1.41
N SER A 525 6.88 4.74 0.25
CA SER A 525 8.05 4.81 -0.61
C SER A 525 8.71 6.18 -0.52
N TYR A 526 10.04 6.23 -0.42
CA TYR A 526 10.77 7.47 -0.16
C TYR A 526 11.99 7.63 -1.07
N GLU A 527 12.13 8.82 -1.63
CA GLU A 527 13.32 9.26 -2.37
C GLU A 527 14.15 10.19 -1.49
N GLU A 528 15.41 9.83 -1.16
CA GLU A 528 16.34 10.74 -0.48
C GLU A 528 16.89 11.76 -1.47
N VAL A 529 16.46 13.02 -1.36
CA VAL A 529 16.95 14.13 -2.20
C VAL A 529 18.35 14.58 -1.75
N GLY A 530 18.61 14.54 -0.44
CA GLY A 530 19.91 14.87 0.15
C GLY A 530 19.86 16.08 1.10
N LEU A 531 21.06 16.59 1.47
CA LEU A 531 21.19 17.71 2.38
C LEU A 531 20.82 19.03 1.71
N VAL A 532 19.98 19.82 2.38
CA VAL A 532 19.59 21.18 1.99
C VAL A 532 20.22 22.15 2.98
N SER A 533 21.17 22.95 2.52
CA SER A 533 21.84 23.96 3.35
C SER A 533 20.91 25.12 3.69
N LEU A 534 20.91 25.54 4.95
CA LEU A 534 20.13 26.69 5.42
C LEU A 534 20.96 27.98 5.55
N ASN A 535 22.13 28.03 4.88
CA ASN A 535 23.06 29.17 4.85
C ASN A 535 23.41 29.69 6.26
N THR A 536 23.72 28.77 7.17
CA THR A 536 24.05 29.08 8.57
C THR A 536 25.33 28.37 9.01
N ASN A 537 25.92 28.82 10.11
CA ASN A 537 26.98 28.10 10.83
C ASN A 537 26.47 27.48 12.14
N GLU A 538 25.21 27.71 12.48
CA GLU A 538 24.56 27.15 13.66
C GLU A 538 24.14 25.69 13.42
N THR A 539 23.97 24.93 14.51
CA THR A 539 23.39 23.59 14.44
C THR A 539 21.86 23.66 14.34
N VAL A 540 21.31 23.17 13.24
CA VAL A 540 19.89 23.09 12.91
C VAL A 540 19.25 21.91 13.64
N VAL A 541 18.25 22.20 14.49
CA VAL A 541 17.44 21.20 15.20
C VAL A 541 15.95 21.50 15.05
N LYS A 542 15.11 20.46 15.12
CA LYS A 542 13.64 20.54 14.99
C LYS A 542 13.18 21.34 13.75
N PRO A 543 13.63 20.95 12.55
CA PRO A 543 13.24 21.66 11.34
C PRO A 543 11.77 21.37 11.01
N ILE A 544 11.09 22.37 10.45
CA ILE A 544 9.73 22.30 9.91
C ILE A 544 9.70 22.94 8.53
N ALA A 545 8.83 22.47 7.65
CA ALA A 545 8.60 23.08 6.35
C ALA A 545 7.12 23.11 6.03
N GLU A 546 6.69 24.21 5.41
CA GLU A 546 5.34 24.35 4.87
C GLU A 546 5.41 25.06 3.53
N TYR A 547 4.49 24.73 2.62
CA TYR A 547 4.35 25.41 1.34
C TYR A 547 3.43 26.62 1.50
N ASP A 548 3.91 27.82 1.14
CA ASP A 548 3.11 29.04 1.07
C ASP A 548 2.68 29.30 -0.38
N PRO A 549 1.41 29.06 -0.73
CA PRO A 549 0.89 29.26 -2.08
C PRO A 549 0.80 30.74 -2.48
N SER A 550 0.79 31.67 -1.52
CA SER A 550 0.66 33.11 -1.80
C SER A 550 1.96 33.72 -2.34
N SER A 551 3.10 33.17 -1.93
CA SER A 551 4.42 33.56 -2.41
C SER A 551 5.04 32.57 -3.40
N ASP A 552 4.39 31.42 -3.62
CA ASP A 552 4.95 30.28 -4.37
C ASP A 552 6.33 29.87 -3.84
N GLU A 553 6.45 29.76 -2.51
CA GLU A 553 7.68 29.40 -1.80
C GLU A 553 7.39 28.41 -0.68
N TYR A 554 8.34 27.53 -0.39
CA TYR A 554 8.42 26.78 0.85
C TYR A 554 9.11 27.63 1.92
N ARG A 555 8.55 27.61 3.12
CA ARG A 555 9.13 28.23 4.31
C ARG A 555 9.66 27.15 5.24
N ILE A 556 10.95 27.18 5.51
CA ILE A 556 11.63 26.23 6.40
C ILE A 556 11.94 26.96 7.70
N GLU A 557 11.35 26.54 8.81
CA GLU A 557 11.70 27.06 10.13
C GLU A 557 12.49 26.03 10.94
N TRP A 558 13.35 26.50 11.84
CA TRP A 558 14.24 25.63 12.59
C TRP A 558 14.75 26.32 13.85
N LYS A 559 15.30 25.52 14.77
CA LYS A 559 15.91 26.01 16.01
C LYS A 559 17.40 25.75 16.04
N THR A 560 18.14 26.59 16.76
CA THR A 560 19.52 26.30 17.14
C THR A 560 19.55 25.34 18.33
N SER A 561 20.70 24.72 18.59
CA SER A 561 20.95 23.97 19.83
C SER A 561 20.75 24.81 21.10
N THR A 562 20.86 26.14 20.99
CA THR A 562 20.62 27.12 22.06
C THR A 562 19.16 27.60 22.16
N GLY A 563 18.26 27.05 21.34
CA GLY A 563 16.82 27.35 21.39
C GLY A 563 16.37 28.58 20.59
N LYS A 564 17.29 29.31 19.93
CA LYS A 564 16.92 30.41 19.03
C LYS A 564 16.19 29.87 17.80
N SER A 565 15.20 30.60 17.30
CA SER A 565 14.38 30.14 16.16
C SER A 565 14.59 31.04 14.94
N TYR A 566 14.77 30.41 13.79
CA TYR A 566 15.03 31.05 12.49
C TYR A 566 14.12 30.46 11.42
N PHE A 567 14.02 31.16 10.29
CA PHE A 567 13.43 30.62 9.07
C PHE A 567 14.19 31.00 7.81
N ASN A 568 14.02 30.19 6.78
CA ASN A 568 14.47 30.42 5.41
C ASN A 568 13.28 30.25 4.45
N THR A 569 13.38 30.79 3.23
CA THR A 569 12.46 30.48 2.13
C THR A 569 13.18 29.85 0.94
N THR A 570 12.47 29.04 0.16
CA THR A 570 13.00 28.38 -1.05
C THR A 570 11.86 28.00 -2.00
N GLN A 571 12.09 27.98 -3.31
CA GLN A 571 11.09 27.48 -4.28
C GLN A 571 11.31 26.02 -4.67
N ASP A 572 12.54 25.51 -4.48
CA ASP A 572 13.00 24.26 -5.08
C ASP A 572 13.86 23.39 -4.15
N PHE A 573 14.08 23.82 -2.90
CA PHE A 573 15.00 23.23 -1.93
C PHE A 573 16.47 23.16 -2.39
N LYS A 574 16.84 23.89 -3.46
CA LYS A 574 18.20 24.03 -3.97
C LYS A 574 18.74 25.43 -3.71
N THR A 575 17.89 26.44 -3.95
CA THR A 575 18.18 27.84 -3.70
C THR A 575 17.44 28.27 -2.45
N VAL A 576 18.17 28.36 -1.33
CA VAL A 576 17.62 28.71 -0.01
C VAL A 576 18.04 30.14 0.35
N SER A 577 17.15 30.92 0.95
CA SER A 577 17.45 32.28 1.42
C SER A 577 18.47 32.28 2.56
N GLU A 578 19.00 33.47 2.93
CA GLU A 578 19.69 33.65 4.22
C GLU A 578 18.72 33.43 5.40
N PRO A 579 19.18 32.93 6.56
CA PRO A 579 18.34 32.71 7.73
C PRO A 579 17.90 34.03 8.37
N LYS A 580 16.62 34.13 8.73
CA LYS A 580 16.01 35.30 9.36
C LYS A 580 15.48 34.94 10.76
N GLU A 581 15.72 35.78 11.75
CA GLU A 581 15.10 35.63 13.08
C GLU A 581 13.57 35.85 12.99
N GLY A 582 12.82 35.23 13.90
CA GLY A 582 11.36 35.39 13.96
C GLY A 582 10.57 34.32 13.20
N ALA A 583 10.94 33.06 13.38
CA ALA A 583 10.08 31.90 13.09
C ALA A 583 8.67 32.11 13.67
N LYS A 584 7.64 31.83 12.89
CA LYS A 584 6.24 32.17 13.21
C LYS A 584 5.34 30.97 13.38
N PHE A 585 5.74 29.82 12.84
CA PHE A 585 4.95 28.61 12.89
C PHE A 585 5.18 27.93 14.22
N GLN A 586 4.10 27.87 15.01
CA GLN A 586 4.06 27.02 16.17
C GLN A 586 3.67 25.62 15.69
N ILE A 587 4.53 24.64 15.95
CA ILE A 587 4.10 23.24 15.88
C ILE A 587 3.10 23.06 17.01
N ASN A 588 1.85 22.71 16.70
CA ASN A 588 0.93 22.28 17.73
C ASN A 588 1.54 21.06 18.43
N GLU A 589 1.80 21.18 19.74
CA GLU A 589 2.30 20.03 20.51
C GLU A 589 1.35 18.86 20.32
N VAL A 590 1.88 17.74 19.80
CA VAL A 590 1.09 16.54 19.57
C VAL A 590 1.30 15.62 20.76
N ASN A 591 0.23 15.42 21.54
CA ASN A 591 0.20 14.36 22.54
C ASN A 591 -0.04 13.02 21.84
N THR A 592 0.54 11.96 22.39
CA THR A 592 0.36 10.60 21.86
C THR A 592 0.46 9.57 22.96
N ASN A 593 -0.34 8.50 22.81
CA ASN A 593 -0.34 7.30 23.64
C ASN A 593 0.71 6.26 23.20
N ILE A 594 1.48 6.52 22.13
CA ILE A 594 2.51 5.60 21.65
C ILE A 594 3.72 5.63 22.58
N ALA A 595 4.04 4.49 23.20
CA ALA A 595 5.15 4.37 24.14
C ALA A 595 6.50 4.74 23.51
N ASN A 596 7.31 5.49 24.26
CA ASN A 596 8.65 5.97 23.89
C ASN A 596 8.71 6.85 22.63
N SER A 597 7.57 7.32 22.11
CA SER A 597 7.56 8.24 20.98
C SER A 597 8.02 9.63 21.41
N ILE A 598 8.74 10.29 20.51
CA ILE A 598 9.09 11.72 20.56
C ILE A 598 8.40 12.35 19.34
N PRO A 599 7.14 12.78 19.49
CA PRO A 599 6.33 13.26 18.39
C PRO A 599 6.95 14.51 17.76
N SER A 600 6.95 14.56 16.43
CA SER A 600 7.54 15.65 15.67
C SER A 600 6.47 16.48 14.98
N ASN A 601 5.56 15.86 14.22
CA ASN A 601 4.33 16.51 13.80
C ASN A 601 3.22 15.51 13.46
N ARG A 602 1.97 15.99 13.37
CA ARG A 602 0.87 15.27 12.73
C ARG A 602 0.50 15.99 11.43
N ILE A 603 0.22 15.22 10.39
CA ILE A 603 -0.32 15.72 9.12
C ILE A 603 -1.70 15.12 8.89
N VAL A 604 -2.62 15.95 8.38
CA VAL A 604 -3.94 15.51 7.96
C VAL A 604 -3.87 14.91 6.55
N VAL A 605 -4.52 13.76 6.35
CA VAL A 605 -4.56 13.02 5.09
C VAL A 605 -5.99 12.64 4.74
N THR A 606 -6.27 12.49 3.46
CA THR A 606 -7.57 12.00 2.99
C THR A 606 -7.77 10.56 3.46
N LYS A 607 -9.03 10.12 3.51
CA LYS A 607 -9.38 8.75 3.85
C LYS A 607 -8.78 7.74 2.86
N ALA A 608 -8.64 8.12 1.59
CA ALA A 608 -8.01 7.30 0.57
C ALA A 608 -6.50 7.12 0.86
N GLU A 609 -5.78 8.19 1.16
CA GLU A 609 -4.36 8.14 1.52
C GLU A 609 -4.14 7.36 2.82
N ALA A 610 -4.97 7.61 3.84
CA ALA A 610 -4.93 6.86 5.09
C ALA A 610 -5.10 5.35 4.88
N LYS A 611 -6.01 4.94 3.98
CA LYS A 611 -6.18 3.53 3.60
C LYS A 611 -4.94 2.95 2.94
N VAL A 612 -4.28 3.68 2.04
CA VAL A 612 -3.03 3.22 1.41
C VAL A 612 -1.97 2.94 2.47
N ILE A 613 -1.75 3.89 3.39
CA ILE A 613 -0.76 3.79 4.46
C ILE A 613 -1.09 2.63 5.42
N THR A 614 -2.33 2.55 5.89
CA THR A 614 -2.74 1.53 6.87
C THR A 614 -2.80 0.13 6.28
N LYS A 615 -3.23 -0.03 5.02
CA LYS A 615 -3.17 -1.34 4.33
C LYS A 615 -1.75 -1.89 4.25
N LYS A 616 -0.74 -1.02 4.15
CA LYS A 616 0.67 -1.44 4.07
C LYS A 616 1.34 -1.64 5.42
N LEU A 617 1.12 -0.71 6.35
CA LEU A 617 1.93 -0.62 7.57
C LEU A 617 1.19 -1.06 8.84
N ALA A 618 -0.14 -1.22 8.81
CA ALA A 618 -0.87 -1.79 9.93
C ALA A 618 -0.75 -3.32 9.96
N LYS A 619 -0.97 -3.92 11.13
CA LYS A 619 -0.99 -5.38 11.25
C LYS A 619 -2.16 -5.97 10.48
N VAL A 620 -1.85 -6.78 9.48
CA VAL A 620 -2.87 -7.56 8.77
C VAL A 620 -3.51 -8.54 9.75
N THR A 621 -4.83 -8.44 9.89
CA THR A 621 -5.64 -9.20 10.84
C THR A 621 -6.89 -9.68 10.14
N ASN A 622 -7.30 -10.91 10.41
CA ASN A 622 -8.53 -11.48 9.90
C ASN A 622 -9.75 -10.63 10.32
N THR A 623 -10.71 -10.47 9.43
CA THR A 623 -11.95 -9.72 9.66
C THR A 623 -13.17 -10.61 9.61
N SER A 624 -13.18 -11.62 8.73
CA SER A 624 -14.26 -12.60 8.60
C SER A 624 -13.78 -13.88 7.90
N VAL A 625 -14.56 -14.95 8.01
CA VAL A 625 -14.38 -16.18 7.24
C VAL A 625 -15.74 -16.59 6.68
N SER A 626 -15.78 -16.98 5.40
CA SER A 626 -17.02 -17.41 4.76
C SER A 626 -17.52 -18.77 5.29
N ASN A 627 -18.84 -18.93 5.35
CA ASN A 627 -19.46 -20.25 5.38
C ASN A 627 -19.51 -20.83 3.97
N ILE A 628 -19.69 -22.14 3.84
CA ILE A 628 -19.90 -22.77 2.52
C ILE A 628 -21.33 -23.27 2.38
N GLU A 629 -21.88 -23.12 1.19
CA GLU A 629 -23.15 -23.72 0.79
C GLU A 629 -22.85 -24.77 -0.29
N VAL A 630 -23.33 -25.99 -0.07
CA VAL A 630 -23.13 -27.12 -0.98
C VAL A 630 -24.50 -27.60 -1.41
N ASN A 631 -24.79 -27.48 -2.70
CA ASN A 631 -25.98 -28.06 -3.30
C ASN A 631 -25.63 -29.47 -3.78
N VAL A 632 -26.28 -30.48 -3.19
CA VAL A 632 -26.10 -31.90 -3.54
C VAL A 632 -27.32 -32.34 -4.32
N GLU A 633 -27.11 -32.81 -5.55
CA GLU A 633 -28.18 -33.35 -6.37
C GLU A 633 -28.72 -34.65 -5.77
N ASN A 634 -30.01 -34.92 -5.99
CA ASN A 634 -30.65 -36.14 -5.46
C ASN A 634 -29.98 -37.41 -6.04
N ASN A 635 -29.60 -38.37 -5.18
CA ASN A 635 -28.79 -39.57 -5.46
C ASN A 635 -27.32 -39.32 -5.85
N GLN A 636 -26.82 -38.08 -5.79
CA GLN A 636 -25.39 -37.83 -5.86
C GLN A 636 -24.75 -38.29 -4.55
N GLU A 637 -23.73 -39.15 -4.64
CA GLU A 637 -22.93 -39.51 -3.47
C GLU A 637 -22.12 -38.28 -3.03
N PHE A 638 -22.48 -37.70 -1.88
CA PHE A 638 -21.69 -36.66 -1.22
C PHE A 638 -21.00 -37.26 -0.01
N THR A 639 -19.68 -37.42 -0.10
CA THR A 639 -18.87 -38.08 0.92
C THR A 639 -18.23 -37.06 1.86
N PHE A 640 -17.81 -37.54 3.03
CA PHE A 640 -17.02 -36.69 3.92
C PHE A 640 -15.70 -36.24 3.26
N ALA A 641 -15.14 -37.04 2.34
CA ALA A 641 -13.94 -36.65 1.61
C ALA A 641 -14.17 -35.44 0.69
N ASP A 642 -15.36 -35.32 0.10
CA ASP A 642 -15.74 -34.16 -0.71
C ASP A 642 -15.78 -32.90 0.15
N LEU A 643 -16.46 -32.97 1.31
CA LEU A 643 -16.51 -31.86 2.26
C LEU A 643 -15.11 -31.50 2.80
N LYS A 644 -14.30 -32.52 3.16
CA LYS A 644 -12.94 -32.37 3.68
C LYS A 644 -12.02 -31.58 2.76
N ASN A 645 -12.21 -31.69 1.44
CA ASN A 645 -11.40 -30.99 0.44
C ASN A 645 -11.90 -29.57 0.13
N MET A 646 -13.06 -29.16 0.65
CA MET A 646 -13.58 -27.81 0.45
C MET A 646 -12.85 -26.79 1.34
N LYS A 647 -12.67 -25.59 0.79
CA LYS A 647 -12.02 -24.47 1.46
C LYS A 647 -13.02 -23.36 1.78
N VAL A 648 -12.67 -22.53 2.74
CA VAL A 648 -13.36 -21.28 3.09
C VAL A 648 -12.47 -20.09 2.77
N THR A 649 -13.08 -18.97 2.42
CA THR A 649 -12.36 -17.73 2.17
C THR A 649 -12.28 -16.90 3.45
N ALA A 650 -11.07 -16.70 3.95
CA ALA A 650 -10.77 -15.74 5.01
C ALA A 650 -10.50 -14.36 4.42
N SER A 651 -11.10 -13.30 4.98
CA SER A 651 -10.87 -11.89 4.59
C SER A 651 -10.06 -11.15 5.66
N TYR A 652 -9.30 -10.13 5.26
CA TYR A 652 -8.35 -9.44 6.14
C TYR A 652 -8.48 -7.91 6.09
N SER A 653 -7.93 -7.24 7.11
CA SER A 653 -8.05 -5.78 7.33
C SER A 653 -7.43 -4.92 6.24
N ASP A 654 -6.48 -5.44 5.47
CA ASP A 654 -5.89 -4.76 4.32
C ASP A 654 -6.71 -4.95 3.03
N GLY A 655 -7.74 -5.81 3.06
CA GLY A 655 -8.57 -6.19 1.92
C GLY A 655 -8.09 -7.43 1.16
N SER A 656 -7.00 -8.08 1.60
CA SER A 656 -6.59 -9.38 1.06
C SER A 656 -7.54 -10.50 1.48
N THR A 657 -7.45 -11.63 0.79
CA THR A 657 -8.18 -12.87 1.13
C THR A 657 -7.24 -14.07 1.07
N ALA A 658 -7.59 -15.14 1.79
CA ALA A 658 -6.86 -16.41 1.73
C ALA A 658 -7.83 -17.58 1.83
N GLU A 659 -7.61 -18.60 1.00
CA GLU A 659 -8.35 -19.86 1.06
C GLU A 659 -7.79 -20.75 2.16
N LYS A 660 -8.66 -21.29 3.02
CA LYS A 660 -8.28 -22.10 4.18
C LYS A 660 -9.03 -23.43 4.18
N PHE A 661 -8.33 -24.52 4.48
CA PHE A 661 -8.98 -25.79 4.78
C PHE A 661 -9.70 -25.73 6.11
N VAL A 662 -10.65 -26.64 6.31
CA VAL A 662 -11.48 -26.71 7.52
C VAL A 662 -11.41 -28.13 8.08
N ASN A 663 -11.17 -28.23 9.39
CA ASN A 663 -11.38 -29.47 10.13
C ASN A 663 -12.88 -29.64 10.39
N TRP A 664 -13.59 -30.22 9.42
CA TRP A 664 -15.04 -30.48 9.52
C TRP A 664 -15.36 -31.56 10.55
N ASN A 665 -16.51 -31.44 11.21
CA ASN A 665 -16.99 -32.40 12.19
C ASN A 665 -17.54 -33.66 11.50
N GLU A 666 -16.70 -34.70 11.40
CA GLU A 666 -17.05 -35.99 10.78
C GLU A 666 -18.21 -36.71 11.51
N GLU A 667 -18.30 -36.57 12.83
CA GLU A 667 -19.38 -37.16 13.61
C GLU A 667 -20.72 -36.49 13.25
N GLN A 668 -20.76 -35.16 13.20
CA GLN A 668 -21.94 -34.41 12.76
C GLN A 668 -22.30 -34.73 11.31
N PHE A 669 -21.30 -34.85 10.43
CA PHE A 669 -21.52 -35.28 9.04
C PHE A 669 -22.18 -36.67 8.99
N THR A 670 -21.66 -37.64 9.74
CA THR A 670 -22.15 -39.03 9.73
C THR A 670 -23.53 -39.18 10.38
N GLN A 671 -23.90 -38.27 11.29
CA GLN A 671 -25.24 -38.22 11.89
C GLN A 671 -26.32 -37.66 10.94
N ASN A 672 -25.92 -36.90 9.91
CA ASN A 672 -26.85 -36.39 8.92
C ASN A 672 -27.21 -37.47 7.89
N ASP A 673 -28.51 -37.62 7.59
CA ASP A 673 -28.98 -38.54 6.56
C ASP A 673 -29.11 -37.82 5.22
N PHE A 674 -28.00 -37.74 4.47
CA PHE A 674 -27.99 -37.11 3.14
C PHE A 674 -28.80 -37.87 2.07
N SER A 675 -29.41 -39.02 2.39
CA SER A 675 -30.37 -39.69 1.49
C SER A 675 -31.75 -39.03 1.51
N MET A 676 -32.03 -38.21 2.52
CA MET A 676 -33.28 -37.46 2.61
C MET A 676 -33.10 -36.02 2.11
N PRO A 677 -34.03 -35.51 1.30
CA PRO A 677 -34.10 -34.09 0.98
C PRO A 677 -34.14 -33.22 2.23
N GLY A 678 -33.38 -32.13 2.21
CA GLY A 678 -33.34 -31.21 3.34
C GLY A 678 -32.09 -30.34 3.37
N THR A 679 -32.07 -29.43 4.33
CA THR A 679 -30.90 -28.60 4.62
C THR A 679 -30.22 -29.13 5.87
N TYR A 680 -29.01 -29.63 5.70
CA TYR A 680 -28.14 -30.11 6.77
C TYR A 680 -27.06 -29.09 7.06
N SER A 681 -26.57 -29.09 8.29
CA SER A 681 -25.41 -28.29 8.67
C SER A 681 -24.32 -29.19 9.23
N VAL A 682 -23.09 -28.87 8.85
CA VAL A 682 -21.88 -29.47 9.42
C VAL A 682 -20.98 -28.33 9.87
N SER A 683 -20.71 -28.27 11.17
CA SER A 683 -19.77 -27.31 11.71
C SER A 683 -18.33 -27.76 11.44
N GLY A 684 -17.43 -26.79 11.33
CA GLY A 684 -16.01 -27.05 11.20
C GLY A 684 -15.20 -25.94 11.85
N THR A 685 -13.95 -26.26 12.17
CA THR A 685 -12.98 -25.28 12.65
C THR A 685 -11.96 -25.05 11.56
N VAL A 686 -11.75 -23.79 11.17
CA VAL A 686 -10.72 -23.42 10.18
C VAL A 686 -9.38 -24.01 10.61
N LYS A 687 -8.73 -24.74 9.70
CA LYS A 687 -7.45 -25.40 9.97
C LYS A 687 -6.35 -24.33 10.05
N GLN A 688 -5.61 -24.34 11.16
CA GLN A 688 -4.43 -23.53 11.39
C GLN A 688 -3.33 -24.44 11.92
N THR A 689 -2.13 -24.34 11.35
CA THR A 689 -0.96 -25.08 11.85
C THR A 689 -0.18 -24.18 12.80
N ASP A 690 -0.16 -24.55 14.09
CA ASP A 690 0.64 -23.87 15.10
C ASP A 690 2.07 -24.43 15.10
N TYR A 691 2.99 -23.70 14.50
CA TYR A 691 4.41 -24.01 14.54
C TYR A 691 5.00 -23.47 15.86
N PRO A 692 5.52 -24.35 16.74
CA PRO A 692 6.02 -23.90 18.03
C PRO A 692 7.24 -23.00 17.87
N LYS A 693 7.33 -21.99 18.73
CA LYS A 693 8.54 -21.17 18.85
C LYS A 693 9.76 -22.04 19.16
N GLU A 694 10.90 -21.74 18.53
CA GLU A 694 12.13 -22.56 18.66
C GLU A 694 11.88 -24.04 18.30
N MET A 695 11.09 -24.26 17.23
CA MET A 695 10.68 -25.57 16.73
C MET A 695 11.82 -26.58 16.69
N ILE A 696 13.02 -26.18 16.23
CA ILE A 696 14.21 -27.04 16.24
C ILE A 696 15.38 -26.28 16.85
N LYS A 697 15.93 -26.82 17.94
CA LYS A 697 16.98 -26.17 18.73
C LYS A 697 18.40 -26.47 18.26
N GLY A 698 19.28 -25.47 18.31
CA GLY A 698 20.70 -25.62 17.98
C GLY A 698 20.99 -25.77 16.49
N TYR A 699 20.10 -25.23 15.66
CA TYR A 699 20.24 -25.18 14.21
C TYR A 699 19.89 -23.79 13.69
N ALA A 700 20.61 -23.35 12.67
CA ALA A 700 20.43 -22.07 12.00
C ALA A 700 20.32 -22.26 10.49
N ASP A 701 20.04 -21.16 9.78
CA ASP A 701 20.05 -21.10 8.31
C ASP A 701 19.24 -22.26 7.67
N PRO A 702 17.95 -22.41 8.03
CA PRO A 702 17.15 -23.57 7.63
C PRO A 702 16.72 -23.51 6.17
N ASN A 703 16.81 -24.65 5.48
CA ASN A 703 16.20 -24.88 4.19
C ASN A 703 15.32 -26.14 4.21
N VAL A 704 14.07 -26.00 3.77
CA VAL A 704 13.11 -27.11 3.66
C VAL A 704 12.64 -27.25 2.22
N ILE A 705 12.70 -28.48 1.69
CA ILE A 705 12.15 -28.82 0.37
C ILE A 705 11.22 -30.02 0.46
N LYS A 706 10.23 -30.08 -0.44
CA LYS A 706 9.46 -31.29 -0.70
C LYS A 706 10.09 -32.06 -1.87
N TYR A 707 10.49 -33.30 -1.65
CA TYR A 707 11.09 -34.17 -2.65
C TYR A 707 10.58 -35.60 -2.46
N ASN A 708 10.17 -36.29 -3.53
CA ASN A 708 9.59 -37.64 -3.48
C ASN A 708 8.53 -37.81 -2.36
N ASP A 709 7.55 -36.89 -2.34
CA ASP A 709 6.41 -36.84 -1.41
C ASP A 709 6.75 -36.67 0.07
N LYS A 710 7.99 -36.28 0.41
CA LYS A 710 8.41 -36.01 1.79
C LYS A 710 9.10 -34.68 1.95
N TYR A 711 9.08 -34.14 3.16
CA TYR A 711 9.82 -32.94 3.54
C TYR A 711 11.21 -33.28 4.03
N TYR A 712 12.19 -32.56 3.49
CA TYR A 712 13.59 -32.65 3.90
C TYR A 712 14.05 -31.30 4.43
N LEU A 713 14.57 -31.28 5.66
CA LEU A 713 15.22 -30.12 6.25
C LEU A 713 16.73 -30.32 6.25
N ILE A 714 17.47 -29.31 5.81
CA ILE A 714 18.90 -29.18 6.01
C ILE A 714 19.19 -27.79 6.60
N ALA A 715 20.17 -27.71 7.50
CA ALA A 715 20.43 -26.49 8.28
C ALA A 715 21.87 -26.45 8.80
N THR A 716 22.37 -25.26 9.11
CA THR A 716 23.65 -25.08 9.81
C THR A 716 23.56 -25.62 11.23
N SER A 717 24.43 -26.57 11.58
CA SER A 717 24.54 -27.06 12.96
C SER A 717 25.30 -26.06 13.83
N GLU A 718 24.67 -25.56 14.90
CA GLU A 718 25.31 -24.72 15.92
C GLU A 718 26.28 -25.53 16.82
N SER A 719 26.43 -26.84 16.57
CA SER A 719 27.42 -27.72 17.19
C SER A 719 28.77 -27.68 16.44
N GLY A 720 29.31 -26.47 16.32
CA GLY A 720 30.66 -26.24 15.78
C GLY A 720 30.81 -26.29 14.27
N PHE A 721 29.71 -26.24 13.49
CA PHE A 721 29.74 -26.07 12.03
C PHE A 721 30.55 -27.14 11.27
N ASN A 722 30.46 -28.39 11.74
CA ASN A 722 31.31 -29.49 11.26
C ASN A 722 30.61 -30.46 10.30
N TYR A 723 29.29 -30.33 10.15
CA TYR A 723 28.44 -31.38 9.58
C TYR A 723 27.33 -30.79 8.72
N LEU A 724 26.93 -31.53 7.69
CA LEU A 724 25.66 -31.32 7.00
C LEU A 724 24.68 -32.40 7.48
N ASP A 725 23.69 -31.97 8.25
CA ASP A 725 22.73 -32.82 8.95
C ASP A 725 21.33 -32.60 8.34
N VAL A 726 20.64 -33.70 7.99
CA VAL A 726 19.35 -33.73 7.30
C VAL A 726 18.29 -34.42 8.16
N ARG A 727 17.06 -33.90 8.14
CA ARG A 727 15.88 -34.55 8.69
C ARG A 727 14.85 -34.80 7.59
N GLU A 728 14.07 -35.86 7.74
CA GLU A 728 13.00 -36.25 6.80
C GLU A 728 11.71 -36.49 7.58
N ALA A 729 10.57 -36.00 7.07
CA ALA A 729 9.25 -36.24 7.64
C ALA A 729 8.12 -36.11 6.59
N ASP A 730 6.91 -36.54 6.96
CA ASP A 730 5.73 -36.45 6.08
C ASP A 730 5.07 -35.05 6.11
N THR A 731 5.27 -34.29 7.19
CA THR A 731 4.84 -32.88 7.33
C THR A 731 5.98 -31.99 7.80
N ILE A 732 5.86 -30.67 7.60
CA ILE A 732 6.88 -29.71 8.09
C ILE A 732 6.97 -29.75 9.62
N LEU A 733 5.82 -29.86 10.31
CA LEU A 733 5.77 -29.86 11.77
C LEU A 733 6.49 -31.09 12.36
N ASP A 734 6.39 -32.25 11.71
CA ASP A 734 7.02 -33.50 12.16
C ASP A 734 8.56 -33.48 12.08
N LEU A 735 9.15 -32.55 11.30
CA LEU A 735 10.62 -32.36 11.25
C LEU A 735 11.22 -32.04 12.63
N LYS A 736 10.41 -31.49 13.55
CA LYS A 736 10.86 -31.15 14.90
C LYS A 736 11.32 -32.38 15.69
N ASP A 737 10.66 -33.52 15.48
CA ASP A 737 10.91 -34.79 16.17
C ASP A 737 11.66 -35.80 15.29
N ALA A 738 11.82 -35.51 13.99
CA ALA A 738 12.49 -36.39 13.05
C ALA A 738 13.98 -36.66 13.40
N PRO A 739 14.49 -37.89 13.19
CA PRO A 739 15.89 -38.22 13.41
C PRO A 739 16.85 -37.38 12.56
N VAL A 740 18.02 -37.09 13.12
CA VAL A 740 19.10 -36.38 12.42
C VAL A 740 19.98 -37.38 11.66
N ASN A 741 20.10 -37.19 10.35
CA ASN A 741 20.92 -38.02 9.45
C ASN A 741 22.07 -37.19 8.87
N ARG A 742 23.31 -37.62 9.09
CA ARG A 742 24.49 -36.90 8.61
C ARG A 742 24.88 -37.32 7.21
N ILE A 743 24.87 -36.38 6.27
CA ILE A 743 25.18 -36.65 4.87
C ILE A 743 26.62 -36.26 4.50
N PHE A 744 27.22 -35.32 5.23
CA PHE A 744 28.61 -34.90 5.01
C PHE A 744 29.29 -34.51 6.32
N ASN A 745 30.58 -34.85 6.45
CA ASN A 745 31.46 -34.39 7.51
C ASN A 745 32.54 -33.50 6.91
N ARG A 746 32.95 -32.46 7.63
CA ARG A 746 34.13 -31.69 7.26
C ARG A 746 35.34 -32.60 7.00
N ASN A 747 36.20 -32.17 6.09
CA ASN A 747 37.46 -32.84 5.83
C ASN A 747 38.43 -32.69 7.03
N PRO A 748 39.33 -33.66 7.27
CA PRO A 748 40.33 -33.54 8.34
C PRO A 748 41.30 -32.35 8.18
N SER A 749 41.54 -31.90 6.94
CA SER A 749 42.42 -30.79 6.58
C SER A 749 42.13 -30.32 5.15
N GLY A 750 42.53 -29.09 4.79
CA GLY A 750 42.39 -28.57 3.42
C GLY A 750 41.01 -27.96 3.16
N GLU A 751 40.52 -28.03 1.92
CA GLU A 751 39.19 -27.56 1.57
C GLU A 751 38.11 -28.26 2.40
N LEU A 752 37.08 -27.52 2.79
CA LEU A 752 35.96 -28.01 3.60
C LEU A 752 36.37 -28.59 4.96
N SER A 753 37.46 -28.12 5.57
CA SER A 753 37.94 -28.59 6.89
C SER A 753 37.41 -27.80 8.09
N GLY A 754 36.55 -26.79 7.86
CA GLY A 754 35.80 -26.11 8.91
C GLY A 754 34.76 -25.13 8.37
N SER A 755 33.88 -24.64 9.25
CA SER A 755 32.86 -23.62 8.93
C SER A 755 31.91 -24.03 7.80
N LEU A 756 31.25 -25.19 7.95
CA LEU A 756 30.19 -25.62 7.04
C LEU A 756 28.91 -24.85 7.35
N TRP A 757 28.46 -24.01 6.42
CA TRP A 757 27.38 -23.04 6.61
C TRP A 757 26.31 -23.13 5.53
N ALA A 758 25.10 -22.76 5.94
CA ALA A 758 23.94 -22.45 5.11
C ALA A 758 23.72 -23.43 3.95
N PRO A 759 23.54 -24.73 4.25
CA PRO A 759 23.18 -25.68 3.22
C PRO A 759 21.74 -25.45 2.74
N GLU A 760 21.52 -25.51 1.43
CA GLU A 760 20.21 -25.44 0.80
C GLU A 760 20.00 -26.58 -0.20
N PHE A 761 18.85 -27.25 -0.12
CA PHE A 761 18.40 -28.14 -1.16
C PHE A 761 17.81 -27.38 -2.34
N HIS A 762 18.18 -27.80 -3.55
CA HIS A 762 17.65 -27.28 -4.80
C HIS A 762 17.36 -28.42 -5.77
N ILE A 763 16.23 -28.35 -6.47
CA ILE A 763 15.91 -29.25 -7.58
C ILE A 763 16.25 -28.52 -8.88
N ILE A 764 17.17 -29.08 -9.67
CA ILE A 764 17.60 -28.54 -10.96
C ILE A 764 17.45 -29.66 -11.98
N ASP A 765 16.59 -29.44 -12.98
CA ASP A 765 16.24 -30.44 -14.02
C ASP A 765 15.82 -31.82 -13.46
N GLY A 766 15.15 -31.82 -12.30
CA GLY A 766 14.66 -33.03 -11.62
C GLY A 766 15.67 -33.69 -10.68
N ASP A 767 16.94 -33.27 -10.72
CA ASP A 767 18.00 -33.76 -9.83
C ASP A 767 18.09 -32.91 -8.55
N LEU A 768 18.37 -33.57 -7.42
CA LEU A 768 18.53 -32.90 -6.12
C LEU A 768 19.99 -32.52 -5.87
N TYR A 769 20.21 -31.25 -5.50
CA TYR A 769 21.51 -30.69 -5.17
C TYR A 769 21.50 -30.08 -3.75
N VAL A 770 22.67 -30.04 -3.12
CA VAL A 770 22.92 -29.21 -1.94
C VAL A 770 23.94 -28.13 -2.28
N PHE A 771 23.53 -26.88 -2.16
CA PHE A 771 24.39 -25.70 -2.20
C PHE A 771 24.78 -25.36 -0.77
N PHE A 772 26.06 -25.11 -0.48
CA PHE A 772 26.51 -24.78 0.87
C PHE A 772 27.84 -24.03 0.83
N ALA A 773 28.28 -23.52 1.97
CA ALA A 773 29.58 -22.86 2.09
C ALA A 773 30.51 -23.62 3.04
N GLY A 774 31.83 -23.58 2.77
CA GLY A 774 32.82 -24.24 3.63
C GLY A 774 34.22 -23.62 3.56
N GLY A 775 34.92 -23.60 4.70
CA GLY A 775 36.24 -23.00 4.87
C GLY A 775 37.40 -24.00 4.99
N SER A 776 38.62 -23.47 5.02
CA SER A 776 39.87 -24.22 4.96
C SER A 776 40.93 -23.74 5.98
N PRO A 777 40.87 -24.13 7.27
CA PRO A 777 39.70 -24.50 8.07
C PRO A 777 38.97 -23.27 8.65
N HIS A 778 39.47 -22.06 8.42
CA HIS A 778 39.01 -20.84 9.07
C HIS A 778 37.77 -20.25 8.40
N TRP A 779 36.90 -19.62 9.20
CA TRP A 779 35.67 -18.99 8.72
C TRP A 779 35.94 -17.89 7.66
N TYR A 780 37.04 -17.15 7.79
CA TYR A 780 37.40 -16.09 6.83
C TYR A 780 37.93 -16.63 5.48
N THR A 781 37.85 -17.94 5.25
CA THR A 781 38.22 -18.62 4.00
C THR A 781 37.05 -19.37 3.36
N VAL A 782 35.83 -19.13 3.85
CA VAL A 782 34.61 -19.79 3.38
C VAL A 782 34.35 -19.49 1.90
N GLN A 783 33.99 -20.54 1.16
CA GLN A 783 33.67 -20.49 -0.26
C GLN A 783 32.42 -21.32 -0.56
N SER A 784 31.72 -21.03 -1.65
CA SER A 784 30.53 -21.76 -2.09
C SER A 784 30.88 -23.10 -2.77
N TYR A 785 30.11 -24.14 -2.46
CA TYR A 785 30.21 -25.50 -3.00
C TYR A 785 28.82 -26.05 -3.35
N VAL A 786 28.80 -27.02 -4.26
CA VAL A 786 27.60 -27.77 -4.66
C VAL A 786 27.90 -29.26 -4.63
N MET A 787 26.97 -30.08 -4.14
CA MET A 787 27.00 -31.54 -4.29
C MET A 787 25.68 -32.05 -4.84
N LYS A 788 25.74 -33.05 -5.74
CA LYS A 788 24.58 -33.68 -6.38
C LYS A 788 24.22 -34.99 -5.66
N LEU A 789 22.92 -35.27 -5.51
CA LEU A 789 22.44 -36.60 -5.15
C LEU A 789 22.53 -37.52 -6.37
N LYS A 790 23.15 -38.69 -6.22
CA LYS A 790 23.26 -39.67 -7.31
C LYS A 790 21.87 -40.14 -7.74
N ASP A 791 21.73 -40.50 -9.01
CA ASP A 791 20.48 -41.00 -9.59
C ASP A 791 19.90 -42.16 -8.76
N GLY A 792 18.65 -42.00 -8.29
CA GLY A 792 17.98 -42.98 -7.42
C GLY A 792 18.51 -43.05 -5.97
N GLY A 793 19.38 -42.13 -5.57
CA GLY A 793 19.95 -42.04 -4.23
C GLY A 793 18.94 -41.60 -3.16
N ASN A 794 19.26 -41.89 -1.91
CA ASN A 794 18.47 -41.48 -0.75
C ASN A 794 19.05 -40.17 -0.15
N PRO A 795 18.27 -39.07 -0.04
CA PRO A 795 18.76 -37.79 0.50
C PRO A 795 19.37 -37.87 1.90
N ILE A 796 18.96 -38.83 2.74
CA ILE A 796 19.52 -39.02 4.10
C ILE A 796 20.72 -39.98 4.15
N SER A 797 21.18 -40.50 3.01
CA SER A 797 22.29 -41.45 2.93
C SER A 797 23.61 -40.77 2.51
N PRO A 798 24.67 -40.75 3.34
CA PRO A 798 25.93 -40.08 3.00
C PRO A 798 26.65 -40.70 1.80
N SER A 799 26.46 -42.00 1.52
CA SER A 799 27.08 -42.67 0.38
C SER A 799 26.49 -42.28 -0.97
N ASP A 800 25.32 -41.66 -0.96
CA ASP A 800 24.52 -41.41 -2.16
C ASP A 800 24.75 -40.00 -2.71
N TRP A 801 25.48 -39.16 -1.97
CA TRP A 801 25.93 -37.85 -2.43
C TRP A 801 27.26 -37.93 -3.19
N GLU A 802 27.39 -37.11 -4.22
CA GLU A 802 28.66 -36.88 -4.92
C GLU A 802 29.65 -36.07 -4.07
N THR A 803 30.92 -36.06 -4.48
CA THR A 803 31.92 -35.19 -3.85
C THR A 803 31.58 -33.73 -4.11
N PRO A 804 31.59 -32.85 -3.08
CA PRO A 804 31.37 -31.42 -3.26
C PRO A 804 32.30 -30.79 -4.28
N LYS A 805 31.75 -29.94 -5.14
CA LYS A 805 32.46 -29.17 -6.16
C LYS A 805 32.40 -27.70 -5.80
N ARG A 806 33.56 -27.02 -5.82
CA ARG A 806 33.64 -25.58 -5.58
C ARG A 806 32.99 -24.82 -6.74
N VAL A 807 32.27 -23.74 -6.43
CA VAL A 807 31.64 -22.92 -7.47
C VAL A 807 32.69 -22.03 -8.16
N LEU A 808 32.61 -21.96 -9.49
CA LEU A 808 33.57 -21.27 -10.36
C LEU A 808 32.89 -20.20 -11.22
N LYS A 809 33.67 -19.21 -11.64
CA LYS A 809 33.29 -18.25 -12.67
C LYS A 809 33.16 -18.93 -14.03
N LYS A 810 32.60 -18.21 -15.01
CA LYS A 810 32.39 -18.73 -16.38
C LYS A 810 33.66 -19.15 -17.11
N ASP A 811 34.79 -18.51 -16.81
CA ASP A 811 36.13 -18.83 -17.34
C ASP A 811 36.81 -20.00 -16.61
N GLY A 812 36.19 -20.52 -15.54
CA GLY A 812 36.74 -21.59 -14.70
C GLY A 812 37.62 -21.09 -13.56
N GLU A 813 37.77 -19.77 -13.36
CA GLU A 813 38.48 -19.23 -12.21
C GLU A 813 37.63 -19.27 -10.92
N LEU A 814 38.28 -19.06 -9.77
CA LEU A 814 37.61 -18.99 -8.48
C LEU A 814 36.70 -17.75 -8.40
N LEU A 815 35.52 -17.88 -7.78
CA LEU A 815 34.65 -16.72 -7.50
C LEU A 815 35.39 -15.62 -6.73
N SER A 816 36.22 -16.02 -5.77
CA SER A 816 37.11 -15.15 -5.04
C SER A 816 38.46 -15.83 -4.77
N THR A 817 39.55 -15.11 -5.03
CA THR A 817 40.92 -15.52 -4.64
C THR A 817 41.28 -15.05 -3.23
N SER A 818 40.56 -14.06 -2.71
CA SER A 818 40.73 -13.49 -1.37
C SER A 818 39.41 -12.84 -0.95
N GLY A 819 38.76 -13.37 0.08
CA GLY A 819 37.41 -12.98 0.52
C GLY A 819 36.49 -14.19 0.68
N LEU A 820 35.22 -13.96 0.98
CA LEU A 820 34.21 -14.96 1.29
C LEU A 820 33.23 -15.10 0.12
N THR A 821 32.80 -16.34 -0.14
CA THR A 821 31.59 -16.61 -0.93
C THR A 821 30.72 -17.60 -0.18
N TYR A 822 29.46 -17.24 0.10
CA TYR A 822 28.59 -18.00 1.00
C TYR A 822 27.11 -17.73 0.70
N ASP A 823 26.21 -18.44 1.39
CA ASP A 823 24.74 -18.31 1.31
C ASP A 823 24.21 -18.33 -0.14
N MET A 824 24.71 -19.28 -0.93
CA MET A 824 24.33 -19.38 -2.33
C MET A 824 22.97 -20.06 -2.45
N THR A 825 21.99 -19.31 -2.95
CA THR A 825 20.67 -19.83 -3.31
C THR A 825 20.51 -19.91 -4.82
N TYR A 826 19.69 -20.84 -5.29
CA TYR A 826 19.36 -21.04 -6.70
C TYR A 826 17.88 -20.75 -6.95
N PHE A 827 17.58 -20.25 -8.16
CA PHE A 827 16.21 -20.20 -8.67
C PHE A 827 16.19 -20.23 -10.20
N GLU A 828 15.12 -20.78 -10.76
CA GLU A 828 14.85 -20.73 -12.19
C GLU A 828 13.88 -19.58 -12.48
N HIS A 829 14.09 -18.79 -13.54
CA HIS A 829 13.14 -17.80 -14.03
C HIS A 829 13.13 -17.75 -15.56
N LYS A 830 11.96 -17.97 -16.18
CA LYS A 830 11.79 -17.96 -17.64
C LYS A 830 12.76 -18.89 -18.38
N ASN A 831 12.90 -20.12 -17.89
CA ASN A 831 13.84 -21.14 -18.41
C ASN A 831 15.33 -20.72 -18.32
N GLU A 832 15.66 -19.72 -17.52
CA GLU A 832 17.04 -19.34 -17.21
C GLU A 832 17.33 -19.65 -15.74
N HIS A 833 18.55 -20.10 -15.48
CA HIS A 833 18.98 -20.62 -14.18
C HIS A 833 19.88 -19.60 -13.51
N TYR A 834 19.47 -19.13 -12.33
CA TYR A 834 20.17 -18.08 -11.59
C TYR A 834 20.68 -18.61 -10.25
N VAL A 835 21.79 -18.02 -9.81
CA VAL A 835 22.24 -18.11 -8.42
C VAL A 835 22.40 -16.71 -7.85
N ILE A 836 22.08 -16.58 -6.57
CA ILE A 836 22.40 -15.40 -5.78
C ILE A 836 23.31 -15.87 -4.65
N TYR A 837 24.38 -15.12 -4.39
CA TYR A 837 25.31 -15.45 -3.32
C TYR A 837 25.91 -14.19 -2.71
N ASN A 838 26.47 -14.38 -1.52
CA ASN A 838 27.16 -13.34 -0.79
C ASN A 838 28.63 -13.24 -1.16
N TYR A 839 29.11 -12.02 -1.30
CA TYR A 839 30.54 -11.71 -1.33
C TYR A 839 30.91 -10.72 -0.23
N GLY A 840 31.89 -11.08 0.58
CA GLY A 840 32.58 -10.18 1.50
C GLY A 840 34.07 -10.19 1.21
N GLY A 841 34.66 -9.03 0.94
CA GLY A 841 36.08 -8.88 0.69
C GLY A 841 36.93 -9.20 1.92
N PRO A 842 38.26 -9.28 1.79
CA PRO A 842 39.15 -9.53 2.92
C PRO A 842 39.01 -8.45 3.99
N ALA A 843 39.15 -8.83 5.26
CA ALA A 843 39.10 -7.89 6.38
C ALA A 843 40.11 -6.74 6.20
N GLY A 844 39.66 -5.50 6.44
CA GLY A 844 40.43 -4.26 6.26
C GLY A 844 40.52 -3.73 4.82
N THR A 845 39.83 -4.34 3.86
CA THR A 845 39.82 -3.89 2.45
C THR A 845 38.58 -3.08 2.10
N PRO A 846 38.59 -2.27 1.02
CA PRO A 846 37.40 -1.52 0.61
C PRO A 846 36.18 -2.39 0.27
N ASP A 847 36.43 -3.65 -0.07
CA ASP A 847 35.40 -4.60 -0.47
C ASP A 847 34.93 -5.45 0.72
N GLU A 848 35.36 -5.17 1.95
CA GLU A 848 35.05 -5.96 3.17
C GLU A 848 33.54 -6.05 3.47
N ILE A 849 32.73 -5.07 3.03
CA ILE A 849 31.28 -5.11 3.24
C ILE A 849 30.65 -6.31 2.51
N SER A 850 29.67 -6.95 3.17
CA SER A 850 28.92 -8.01 2.49
C SER A 850 28.03 -7.42 1.40
N THR A 851 27.99 -8.08 0.24
CA THR A 851 27.17 -7.72 -0.91
C THR A 851 26.44 -8.95 -1.45
N LEU A 852 25.23 -8.75 -2.01
CA LEU A 852 24.52 -9.79 -2.74
C LEU A 852 24.80 -9.65 -4.23
N LEU A 853 25.23 -10.75 -4.83
CA LEU A 853 25.49 -10.84 -6.26
C LEU A 853 24.56 -11.85 -6.90
N ILE A 854 24.09 -11.53 -8.11
CA ILE A 854 23.32 -12.42 -8.97
C ILE A 854 24.13 -12.80 -10.21
N ALA A 855 24.03 -14.06 -10.63
CA ALA A 855 24.62 -14.57 -11.87
C ALA A 855 23.77 -15.69 -12.45
N LYS A 856 23.96 -15.99 -13.74
CA LYS A 856 23.39 -17.19 -14.36
C LYS A 856 24.33 -18.39 -14.23
N ILE A 857 23.79 -19.60 -14.29
CA ILE A 857 24.53 -20.87 -14.29
C ILE A 857 24.09 -21.77 -15.47
N ASN A 858 24.88 -22.81 -15.74
CA ASN A 858 24.45 -23.93 -16.58
C ASN A 858 23.81 -25.00 -15.67
N PRO A 859 22.55 -25.44 -15.89
CA PRO A 859 21.94 -26.48 -15.06
C PRO A 859 22.67 -27.84 -15.12
N GLU A 860 23.44 -28.14 -16.18
CA GLU A 860 24.27 -29.36 -16.25
C GLU A 860 25.55 -29.26 -15.39
N GLU A 861 26.01 -28.03 -15.12
CA GLU A 861 27.18 -27.73 -14.30
C GLU A 861 26.85 -26.65 -13.26
N PRO A 862 25.96 -26.91 -12.28
CA PRO A 862 25.45 -25.87 -11.39
C PRO A 862 26.51 -25.23 -10.48
N TRP A 863 27.71 -25.83 -10.42
CA TRP A 863 28.91 -25.26 -9.81
C TRP A 863 29.68 -24.30 -10.73
N LYS A 864 29.12 -23.84 -11.85
CA LYS A 864 29.78 -22.94 -12.80
C LYS A 864 28.86 -21.84 -13.32
N LEU A 865 29.27 -20.59 -13.12
CA LEU A 865 28.57 -19.43 -13.65
C LEU A 865 28.66 -19.37 -15.19
N THR A 866 27.69 -18.74 -15.84
CA THR A 866 27.69 -18.47 -17.30
C THR A 866 27.78 -16.97 -17.62
N THR A 867 27.52 -16.10 -16.63
CA THR A 867 27.67 -14.64 -16.72
C THR A 867 28.71 -14.12 -15.73
N GLU A 868 29.08 -12.85 -15.86
CA GLU A 868 29.73 -12.15 -14.73
C GLU A 868 28.70 -11.97 -13.61
N PRO A 869 29.12 -12.05 -12.33
CA PRO A 869 28.25 -11.75 -11.21
C PRO A 869 28.00 -10.24 -11.08
N VAL A 870 26.77 -9.86 -10.77
CA VAL A 870 26.33 -8.46 -10.66
C VAL A 870 25.87 -8.15 -9.23
N VAL A 871 26.37 -7.07 -8.64
CA VAL A 871 25.94 -6.61 -7.30
C VAL A 871 24.54 -6.00 -7.40
N ILE A 872 23.58 -6.61 -6.71
CA ILE A 872 22.19 -6.13 -6.62
C ILE A 872 21.85 -5.57 -5.23
N ASN A 873 22.68 -5.85 -4.22
CA ASN A 873 22.47 -5.33 -2.88
C ASN A 873 23.78 -5.11 -2.09
N LYS A 874 23.76 -4.10 -1.22
CA LYS A 874 24.76 -3.85 -0.17
C LYS A 874 24.07 -3.21 1.05
N PRO A 875 24.62 -3.33 2.27
CA PRO A 875 24.04 -2.75 3.47
C PRO A 875 24.09 -1.23 3.40
N ASN A 876 22.94 -0.59 3.36
CA ASN A 876 22.78 0.83 3.10
C ASN A 876 22.01 1.54 4.23
N PHE A 877 20.92 0.95 4.70
CA PHE A 877 20.11 1.54 5.75
C PHE A 877 20.68 1.28 7.14
N GLY A 878 20.31 2.13 8.08
CA GLY A 878 20.78 2.04 9.45
C GLY A 878 20.48 0.70 10.14
N TRP A 879 19.33 0.09 9.85
CA TRP A 879 18.94 -1.22 10.35
C TRP A 879 19.70 -2.39 9.71
N GLU A 880 20.37 -2.18 8.57
CA GLU A 880 21.27 -3.16 7.93
C GLU A 880 22.71 -3.08 8.50
N ARG A 881 22.96 -2.11 9.40
CA ARG A 881 24.30 -1.65 9.82
C ARG A 881 24.39 -1.42 11.33
N LEU A 882 23.61 -2.17 12.12
CA LEU A 882 23.49 -1.97 13.57
C LEU A 882 24.72 -2.46 14.33
N THR A 883 25.04 -3.75 14.23
CA THR A 883 26.21 -4.34 14.90
C THR A 883 27.30 -4.72 13.89
N THR A 884 26.93 -5.09 12.67
CA THR A 884 27.83 -5.32 11.52
C THR A 884 27.20 -4.82 10.22
N GLU A 885 28.02 -4.52 9.22
CA GLU A 885 27.61 -4.12 7.87
C GLU A 885 27.44 -5.35 6.97
N VAL A 886 26.38 -6.12 7.22
CA VAL A 886 26.10 -7.38 6.52
C VAL A 886 24.71 -7.32 5.87
N VAL A 887 24.64 -7.79 4.63
CA VAL A 887 23.44 -8.36 4.01
C VAL A 887 23.79 -9.79 3.64
N GLU A 888 22.94 -10.79 3.88
CA GLU A 888 23.21 -12.22 3.60
C GLU A 888 21.93 -13.07 3.57
N GLY A 889 22.05 -14.41 3.46
CA GLY A 889 20.93 -15.35 3.56
C GLY A 889 19.76 -15.02 2.64
N SER A 890 20.02 -14.87 1.34
CA SER A 890 19.00 -14.48 0.37
C SER A 890 18.13 -15.65 -0.08
N PHE A 891 16.84 -15.41 -0.29
CA PHE A 891 15.93 -16.41 -0.86
C PHE A 891 14.88 -15.77 -1.77
N ILE A 892 14.46 -16.48 -2.82
CA ILE A 892 13.51 -15.98 -3.82
C ILE A 892 12.08 -16.44 -3.54
N LEU A 893 11.16 -15.50 -3.73
CA LEU A 893 9.72 -15.71 -3.79
C LEU A 893 9.18 -15.16 -5.11
N LYS A 894 8.19 -15.82 -5.69
CA LYS A 894 7.49 -15.35 -6.89
C LYS A 894 5.99 -15.32 -6.62
N HIS A 895 5.36 -14.19 -6.90
CA HIS A 895 3.93 -14.03 -6.71
C HIS A 895 3.40 -12.88 -7.57
N GLY A 896 2.31 -13.14 -8.29
CA GLY A 896 1.79 -12.21 -9.29
C GLY A 896 2.83 -11.91 -10.36
N ASP A 897 3.00 -10.64 -10.70
CA ASP A 897 3.93 -10.11 -11.69
C ASP A 897 5.30 -9.72 -11.10
N LYS A 898 5.63 -10.24 -9.92
CA LYS A 898 6.81 -9.83 -9.14
C LYS A 898 7.71 -10.99 -8.74
N VAL A 899 9.00 -10.69 -8.70
CA VAL A 899 10.05 -11.48 -8.05
C VAL A 899 10.47 -10.75 -6.79
N PHE A 900 10.31 -11.39 -5.65
CA PHE A 900 10.77 -10.89 -4.35
C PHE A 900 12.03 -11.64 -3.94
N LEU A 901 12.99 -10.92 -3.40
CA LEU A 901 14.20 -11.47 -2.81
C LEU A 901 14.24 -11.03 -1.35
N THR A 902 14.01 -11.96 -0.42
CA THR A 902 14.29 -11.68 1.00
C THR A 902 15.76 -11.88 1.27
N TYR A 903 16.29 -11.09 2.20
CA TYR A 903 17.67 -11.20 2.67
C TYR A 903 17.74 -10.80 4.12
N SER A 904 18.76 -11.24 4.83
CA SER A 904 19.01 -10.86 6.22
C SER A 904 20.05 -9.78 6.32
N ALA A 905 20.01 -8.96 7.36
CA ALA A 905 20.97 -7.87 7.55
C ALA A 905 21.31 -7.61 9.02
N SER A 906 22.34 -6.78 9.24
CA SER A 906 23.00 -6.58 10.55
C SER A 906 23.72 -7.82 11.08
N GLY A 907 24.19 -7.78 12.34
CA GLY A 907 24.92 -8.89 12.94
C GLY A 907 23.98 -10.01 13.38
N VAL A 908 24.51 -11.23 13.40
CA VAL A 908 23.84 -12.45 13.87
C VAL A 908 23.69 -12.40 15.40
N ASP A 909 22.83 -11.49 15.85
CA ASP A 909 22.46 -11.21 17.24
C ASP A 909 20.99 -10.74 17.26
N THR A 910 20.52 -10.14 18.36
CA THR A 910 19.12 -9.64 18.47
C THR A 910 18.75 -8.54 17.46
N THR A 911 19.72 -7.99 16.73
CA THR A 911 19.52 -6.97 15.69
C THR A 911 19.36 -7.53 14.28
N TYR A 912 19.59 -8.85 14.11
CA TYR A 912 19.39 -9.53 12.84
C TYR A 912 17.93 -9.39 12.39
N SER A 913 17.74 -9.11 11.10
CA SER A 913 16.41 -8.82 10.55
C SER A 913 16.33 -9.14 9.06
N ILE A 914 15.11 -9.38 8.57
CA ILE A 914 14.83 -9.71 7.17
C ILE A 914 14.39 -8.46 6.41
N GLY A 915 15.14 -8.11 5.36
CA GLY A 915 14.79 -7.13 4.33
C GLY A 915 14.22 -7.76 3.06
N MET A 916 13.91 -6.92 2.08
CA MET A 916 13.39 -7.37 0.78
C MET A 916 13.82 -6.46 -0.38
N LEU A 917 14.16 -7.07 -1.51
CA LEU A 917 14.19 -6.46 -2.83
C LEU A 917 12.99 -6.94 -3.65
N THR A 918 12.47 -6.10 -4.54
CA THR A 918 11.39 -6.43 -5.46
C THR A 918 11.80 -6.08 -6.89
N ALA A 919 11.58 -6.99 -7.83
CA ALA A 919 11.70 -6.76 -9.26
C ALA A 919 10.41 -7.17 -9.98
N ASN A 920 10.11 -6.53 -11.10
CA ASN A 920 9.04 -7.00 -11.99
C ASN A 920 9.50 -8.27 -12.72
N GLU A 921 8.63 -9.27 -12.89
CA GLU A 921 9.01 -10.54 -13.50
C GLU A 921 9.45 -10.43 -14.97
N GLU A 922 9.05 -9.36 -15.66
CA GLU A 922 9.44 -9.02 -17.03
C GLU A 922 10.76 -8.26 -17.14
N SER A 923 11.33 -7.81 -16.03
CA SER A 923 12.59 -7.06 -16.01
C SER A 923 13.83 -7.96 -16.20
N ASP A 924 14.95 -7.35 -16.60
CA ASP A 924 16.24 -8.04 -16.57
C ASP A 924 16.74 -8.12 -15.12
N LEU A 925 16.70 -9.33 -14.54
CA LEU A 925 17.13 -9.56 -13.17
C LEU A 925 18.64 -9.34 -12.95
N LEU A 926 19.46 -9.31 -14.03
CA LEU A 926 20.87 -8.95 -13.96
C LEU A 926 21.12 -7.44 -14.00
N ASP A 927 20.09 -6.61 -14.19
CA ASP A 927 20.19 -5.14 -14.06
C ASP A 927 19.87 -4.73 -12.61
N PRO A 928 20.82 -4.13 -11.85
CA PRO A 928 20.56 -3.63 -10.50
C PRO A 928 19.40 -2.63 -10.43
N ALA A 929 19.13 -1.87 -11.50
CA ALA A 929 18.04 -0.91 -11.55
C ALA A 929 16.64 -1.56 -11.57
N SER A 930 16.56 -2.85 -11.92
CA SER A 930 15.32 -3.64 -11.84
C SER A 930 14.87 -3.90 -10.41
N TRP A 931 15.79 -3.82 -9.43
CA TRP A 931 15.55 -4.16 -8.04
C TRP A 931 15.27 -2.93 -7.19
N THR A 932 14.07 -2.87 -6.61
CA THR A 932 13.69 -1.86 -5.61
C THR A 932 13.87 -2.42 -4.21
N LYS A 933 14.66 -1.75 -3.37
CA LYS A 933 14.89 -2.14 -1.97
C LYS A 933 13.87 -1.48 -1.04
N ASN A 934 13.29 -2.26 -0.13
CA ASN A 934 12.43 -1.73 0.93
C ASN A 934 13.25 -0.95 1.99
N SER A 935 12.76 0.21 2.43
CA SER A 935 13.50 1.09 3.36
C SER A 935 13.58 0.56 4.80
N TYR A 936 12.74 -0.41 5.16
CA TYR A 936 12.61 -0.99 6.51
C TYR A 936 12.56 -2.53 6.46
N PRO A 937 12.90 -3.23 7.57
CA PRO A 937 12.84 -4.70 7.60
C PRO A 937 11.38 -5.20 7.59
N LEU A 938 11.14 -6.31 6.89
CA LEU A 938 9.87 -7.05 6.91
C LEU A 938 9.65 -7.83 8.20
N LEU A 939 10.74 -8.37 8.78
CA LEU A 939 10.70 -9.13 10.02
C LEU A 939 11.89 -8.75 10.89
N ASN A 940 11.62 -8.37 12.14
CA ASN A 940 12.63 -8.01 13.13
C ASN A 940 12.16 -8.41 14.54
N SER A 941 12.98 -8.15 15.56
CA SER A 941 12.70 -8.53 16.95
C SER A 941 11.45 -7.91 17.58
N GLU A 942 10.85 -6.88 16.98
CA GLU A 942 9.60 -6.25 17.42
C GLU A 942 8.38 -6.81 16.69
N SER A 943 8.58 -7.56 15.58
CA SER A 943 7.49 -8.08 14.75
C SER A 943 6.69 -9.17 15.47
N VAL A 944 7.38 -10.11 16.11
CA VAL A 944 6.78 -11.24 16.80
C VAL A 944 7.24 -11.26 18.26
N PRO A 945 6.33 -11.15 19.25
CA PRO A 945 6.69 -11.13 20.65
C PRO A 945 7.54 -12.34 21.08
N GLY A 946 8.71 -12.05 21.64
CA GLY A 946 9.61 -13.05 22.19
C GLY A 946 10.52 -13.74 21.18
N GLU A 947 10.43 -13.44 19.89
CA GLU A 947 11.40 -13.88 18.89
C GLU A 947 12.39 -12.75 18.62
N TYR A 948 13.69 -13.05 18.65
CA TYR A 948 14.73 -12.05 18.49
C TYR A 948 15.68 -12.45 17.36
N GLY A 949 16.20 -11.46 16.64
CA GLY A 949 17.15 -11.70 15.54
C GLY A 949 16.63 -12.65 14.45
N PRO A 950 15.39 -12.51 13.94
CA PRO A 950 14.89 -13.41 12.92
C PRO A 950 15.65 -13.22 11.60
N GLY A 951 16.07 -14.32 10.97
CA GLY A 951 16.71 -14.24 9.66
C GLY A 951 17.13 -15.57 9.05
N HIS A 952 17.92 -15.44 8.00
CA HIS A 952 18.38 -16.44 7.04
C HIS A 952 17.28 -17.43 6.71
N ASN A 953 16.25 -16.91 6.04
CA ASN A 953 15.02 -17.63 5.84
C ASN A 953 14.98 -18.36 4.49
N SER A 954 14.19 -19.42 4.44
CA SER A 954 13.79 -20.11 3.22
C SER A 954 12.27 -20.26 3.18
N TYR A 955 11.76 -20.70 2.03
CA TYR A 955 10.33 -20.89 1.84
C TYR A 955 10.01 -22.26 1.24
N THR A 956 8.90 -22.83 1.69
CA THR A 956 8.37 -24.09 1.15
C THR A 956 6.85 -24.11 1.29
N LEU A 957 6.16 -24.93 0.50
CA LEU A 957 4.72 -25.16 0.69
C LEU A 957 4.50 -26.26 1.72
N ASP A 958 3.55 -26.08 2.64
CA ASP A 958 3.11 -27.13 3.55
C ASP A 958 2.19 -28.16 2.86
N GLU A 959 1.75 -29.17 3.62
CA GLU A 959 0.87 -30.23 3.13
C GLU A 959 -0.49 -29.74 2.61
N ASP A 960 -0.90 -28.53 2.99
CA ASP A 960 -2.14 -27.88 2.57
C ASP A 960 -1.91 -26.89 1.41
N GLY A 961 -0.66 -26.73 0.97
CA GLY A 961 -0.27 -25.77 -0.06
C GLY A 961 -0.14 -24.33 0.43
N ASN A 962 -0.06 -24.10 1.75
CA ASN A 962 0.27 -22.78 2.29
C ASN A 962 1.77 -22.54 2.18
N LEU A 963 2.17 -21.32 1.83
CA LEU A 963 3.57 -20.92 1.83
C LEU A 963 4.06 -20.67 3.26
N ILE A 964 5.14 -21.33 3.66
CA ILE A 964 5.73 -21.24 4.98
C ILE A 964 7.09 -20.55 4.88
N ASN A 965 7.31 -19.54 5.72
CA ASN A 965 8.59 -18.94 6.02
C ASN A 965 9.28 -19.77 7.11
N ILE A 966 10.41 -20.40 6.79
CA ILE A 966 11.25 -21.11 7.76
C ILE A 966 12.51 -20.28 7.98
N TYR A 967 12.76 -19.88 9.22
CA TYR A 967 13.81 -18.94 9.57
C TYR A 967 14.41 -19.30 10.92
N HIS A 968 15.59 -18.78 11.24
CA HIS A 968 16.12 -18.93 12.58
C HIS A 968 15.84 -17.70 13.44
N THR A 969 15.84 -17.90 14.75
CA THR A 969 15.75 -16.86 15.78
C THR A 969 16.76 -17.13 16.88
N MET A 970 17.00 -16.13 17.72
CA MET A 970 17.89 -16.19 18.87
C MET A 970 17.13 -16.02 20.19
N PRO A 971 17.56 -16.69 21.29
CA PRO A 971 17.04 -16.42 22.62
C PRO A 971 17.30 -14.97 23.07
N ALA A 972 16.43 -14.42 23.93
CA ALA A 972 16.51 -13.04 24.42
C ALA A 972 17.84 -12.67 25.10
N GLY A 973 18.50 -13.65 25.74
CA GLY A 973 19.79 -13.48 26.42
C GLY A 973 21.02 -13.77 25.56
N GLY A 974 20.83 -13.98 24.25
CA GLY A 974 21.84 -14.56 23.36
C GLY A 974 21.98 -16.07 23.55
N GLY A 975 22.70 -16.71 22.63
CA GLY A 975 22.93 -18.16 22.64
C GLY A 975 22.86 -18.77 21.25
N GLN A 976 22.65 -20.09 21.20
CA GLN A 976 22.48 -20.81 19.95
C GLN A 976 21.19 -20.38 19.26
N ARG A 977 21.25 -20.26 17.93
CA ARG A 977 20.09 -20.03 17.09
C ARG A 977 19.21 -21.27 17.03
N ASN A 978 17.91 -21.04 16.85
CA ASN A 978 16.89 -22.09 16.74
C ASN A 978 15.99 -21.80 15.54
N ILE A 979 15.51 -22.84 14.87
CA ILE A 979 14.60 -22.73 13.73
C ILE A 979 13.17 -22.49 14.24
N SER A 980 12.48 -21.56 13.61
CA SER A 980 11.05 -21.28 13.71
C SER A 980 10.43 -21.36 12.31
N ALA A 981 9.11 -21.57 12.24
CA ALA A 981 8.37 -21.59 11.00
C ALA A 981 7.06 -20.80 11.17
N ARG A 982 6.59 -20.18 10.09
CA ARG A 982 5.41 -19.32 10.11
C ARG A 982 4.77 -19.22 8.74
N ILE A 983 3.45 -19.13 8.67
CA ILE A 983 2.77 -18.92 7.38
C ILE A 983 3.13 -17.54 6.79
N VAL A 984 3.33 -17.50 5.47
CA VAL A 984 3.41 -16.27 4.69
C VAL A 984 2.00 -15.89 4.27
N HIS A 985 1.55 -14.72 4.68
CA HIS A 985 0.31 -14.14 4.19
C HIS A 985 0.60 -13.18 3.04
N TRP A 986 -0.21 -13.20 1.98
CA TRP A 986 -0.06 -12.27 0.86
C TRP A 986 -0.96 -11.06 1.07
N SER A 987 -0.36 -9.87 1.21
CA SER A 987 -1.12 -8.63 1.37
C SER A 987 -1.82 -8.23 0.07
N THR A 988 -2.77 -7.29 0.17
CA THR A 988 -3.58 -6.85 -0.97
C THR A 988 -2.77 -6.26 -2.14
N ASP A 989 -1.55 -5.77 -1.87
CA ASP A 989 -0.61 -5.22 -2.87
C ASP A 989 0.37 -6.29 -3.42
N GLY A 990 0.17 -7.54 -3.03
CA GLY A 990 0.96 -8.71 -3.44
C GLY A 990 2.27 -8.90 -2.68
N THR A 991 2.57 -8.12 -1.63
CA THR A 991 3.81 -8.31 -0.85
C THR A 991 3.66 -9.38 0.25
N PRO A 992 4.74 -10.06 0.66
CA PRO A 992 4.68 -11.06 1.71
C PRO A 992 4.63 -10.43 3.11
N VAL A 993 3.72 -10.92 3.96
CA VAL A 993 3.62 -10.62 5.39
C VAL A 993 4.21 -11.80 6.16
N LEU A 994 5.39 -11.59 6.75
CA LEU A 994 6.19 -12.63 7.38
C LEU A 994 5.95 -12.79 8.89
N ASP A 995 5.14 -11.92 9.50
CA ASP A 995 4.89 -11.87 10.95
C ASP A 995 3.51 -12.41 11.35
N MET A 996 2.84 -13.13 10.45
CA MET A 996 1.48 -13.63 10.68
C MET A 996 1.46 -14.65 11.84
N ILE A 997 0.71 -14.36 12.91
CA ILE A 997 0.52 -15.27 14.06
C ILE A 997 -0.85 -15.94 13.96
N PRO A 998 -1.04 -17.17 14.46
CA PRO A 998 -2.34 -17.86 14.43
C PRO A 998 -3.50 -17.05 15.02
N GLU A 999 -3.25 -16.20 16.02
CA GLU A 999 -4.26 -15.34 16.65
C GLU A 999 -4.72 -14.20 15.74
N ARG A 1000 -3.89 -13.76 14.78
CA ARG A 1000 -4.23 -12.74 13.76
C ARG A 1000 -4.72 -13.36 12.46
N GLU A 1001 -4.21 -14.56 12.15
CA GLU A 1001 -4.49 -15.27 10.91
C GLU A 1001 -5.97 -15.65 10.80
N ILE A 1002 -6.56 -16.15 11.89
CA ILE A 1002 -8.00 -16.36 12.06
C ILE A 1002 -8.35 -15.98 13.49
N LEU A 1003 -9.11 -14.89 13.63
CA LEU A 1003 -9.53 -14.40 14.94
C LEU A 1003 -10.40 -15.46 15.65
N PRO A 1004 -10.30 -15.61 16.99
CA PRO A 1004 -11.05 -16.62 17.74
C PRO A 1004 -12.55 -16.69 17.41
N GLU A 1005 -13.19 -15.55 17.22
CA GLU A 1005 -14.61 -15.40 16.84
C GLU A 1005 -14.95 -15.90 15.43
N ASN A 1006 -13.96 -16.01 14.53
CA ASN A 1006 -14.13 -16.40 13.13
C ASN A 1006 -13.64 -17.83 12.83
N ARG A 1007 -13.14 -18.56 13.84
CA ARG A 1007 -12.59 -19.92 13.66
C ARG A 1007 -13.65 -20.97 13.35
N THR A 1008 -14.87 -20.76 13.81
CA THR A 1008 -15.97 -21.69 13.58
C THR A 1008 -16.71 -21.29 12.32
N VAL A 1009 -16.79 -22.22 11.37
CA VAL A 1009 -17.53 -22.07 10.11
C VAL A 1009 -18.58 -23.17 10.01
N THR A 1010 -19.56 -22.97 9.13
CA THR A 1010 -20.62 -23.93 8.85
C THR A 1010 -20.66 -24.24 7.37
N ALA A 1011 -20.78 -25.52 7.04
CA ALA A 1011 -21.21 -25.99 5.75
C ALA A 1011 -22.71 -26.23 5.77
N THR A 1012 -23.44 -25.54 4.91
CA THR A 1012 -24.87 -25.75 4.68
C THR A 1012 -25.02 -26.67 3.47
N ILE A 1013 -25.39 -27.91 3.71
CA ILE A 1013 -25.59 -28.92 2.66
C ILE A 1013 -27.08 -28.97 2.33
N ILE A 1014 -27.44 -28.59 1.11
CA ILE A 1014 -28.81 -28.61 0.61
C ILE A 1014 -28.94 -29.83 -0.28
N VAL A 1015 -29.60 -30.87 0.23
CA VAL A 1015 -30.00 -32.04 -0.55
C VAL A 1015 -31.36 -31.74 -1.16
N GLY A 1016 -31.43 -31.68 -2.49
CA GLY A 1016 -32.69 -31.40 -3.20
C GLY A 1016 -33.77 -32.46 -2.93
N GLU A 1017 -35.04 -32.10 -3.14
CA GLU A 1017 -36.14 -33.07 -3.15
C GLU A 1017 -35.90 -34.15 -4.20
N SER A 1018 -36.14 -35.40 -3.84
CA SER A 1018 -36.14 -36.47 -4.81
C SER A 1018 -37.36 -36.29 -5.71
N GLU A 1019 -37.14 -35.77 -6.91
CA GLU A 1019 -37.82 -36.40 -8.03
C GLU A 1019 -37.32 -37.84 -8.01
N GLN A 1020 -38.24 -38.78 -7.80
CA GLN A 1020 -38.02 -40.18 -8.16
C GLN A 1020 -37.29 -40.15 -9.48
N LYS A 1021 -36.07 -40.72 -9.54
CA LYS A 1021 -35.35 -40.76 -10.80
C LYS A 1021 -36.19 -41.59 -11.74
N ASP A 1022 -36.85 -40.87 -12.62
CA ASP A 1022 -37.66 -41.44 -13.66
C ASP A 1022 -36.73 -42.28 -14.53
N THR A 1023 -37.08 -43.55 -14.68
CA THR A 1023 -36.41 -44.48 -15.60
C THR A 1023 -37.34 -44.91 -16.71
N GLU A 1024 -38.59 -44.45 -16.67
CA GLU A 1024 -39.55 -44.64 -17.71
C GLU A 1024 -39.31 -43.56 -18.76
N SER A 1025 -39.40 -43.92 -20.02
CA SER A 1025 -39.24 -42.96 -21.10
C SER A 1025 -40.61 -42.37 -21.42
N PRO A 1026 -40.71 -41.08 -21.80
CA PRO A 1026 -41.97 -40.49 -22.20
C PRO A 1026 -42.66 -41.30 -23.30
N VAL A 1027 -43.97 -41.43 -23.21
CA VAL A 1027 -44.79 -42.06 -24.26
C VAL A 1027 -45.55 -40.97 -24.99
N GLY A 1028 -45.53 -40.99 -26.32
CA GLY A 1028 -46.19 -39.97 -27.11
C GLY A 1028 -46.87 -40.47 -28.38
N GLN A 1029 -47.56 -39.54 -29.03
CA GLN A 1029 -48.22 -39.69 -30.30
C GLN A 1029 -47.97 -38.42 -31.13
N VAL A 1030 -47.77 -38.61 -32.44
CA VAL A 1030 -47.61 -37.52 -33.41
C VAL A 1030 -48.65 -37.68 -34.51
N SER A 1031 -49.20 -36.55 -34.97
CA SER A 1031 -49.97 -36.50 -36.21
C SER A 1031 -49.56 -35.29 -37.05
N LEU A 1032 -49.60 -35.41 -38.38
CA LEU A 1032 -49.30 -34.34 -39.33
C LEU A 1032 -50.59 -33.72 -39.85
N ASN A 1033 -50.71 -32.39 -39.78
CA ASN A 1033 -51.89 -31.63 -40.24
C ASN A 1033 -53.22 -32.23 -39.75
N SER A 1034 -53.28 -32.62 -38.46
CA SER A 1034 -54.43 -33.29 -37.86
C SER A 1034 -54.84 -34.62 -38.55
N GLY A 1035 -53.86 -35.37 -39.06
CA GLY A 1035 -54.05 -36.68 -39.71
C GLY A 1035 -54.40 -36.61 -41.20
N ALA A 1036 -54.05 -35.50 -41.86
CA ALA A 1036 -54.28 -35.36 -43.30
C ALA A 1036 -53.38 -36.32 -44.09
N GLU A 1037 -53.98 -37.03 -45.07
CA GLU A 1037 -53.25 -37.96 -45.95
C GLU A 1037 -52.40 -37.21 -47.00
N TYR A 1038 -52.84 -36.02 -47.41
CA TYR A 1038 -52.20 -35.18 -48.42
C TYR A 1038 -52.04 -33.73 -47.92
N THR A 1039 -51.03 -33.04 -48.43
CA THR A 1039 -50.84 -31.59 -48.25
C THR A 1039 -50.28 -31.00 -49.53
N ASN A 1040 -50.68 -29.79 -49.89
CA ASN A 1040 -50.00 -29.00 -50.92
C ASN A 1040 -49.01 -27.99 -50.35
N GLU A 1041 -48.92 -27.90 -49.02
CA GLU A 1041 -47.96 -27.05 -48.33
C GLU A 1041 -46.78 -27.86 -47.83
N ARG A 1042 -45.57 -27.33 -48.08
CA ARG A 1042 -44.33 -27.91 -47.58
C ARG A 1042 -44.15 -27.74 -46.08
N THR A 1043 -44.77 -26.72 -45.49
CA THR A 1043 -44.76 -26.54 -44.05
C THR A 1043 -45.98 -27.27 -43.50
N VAL A 1044 -45.74 -28.29 -42.67
CA VAL A 1044 -46.78 -29.08 -42.01
C VAL A 1044 -46.76 -28.80 -40.52
N THR A 1045 -47.93 -28.79 -39.91
CA THR A 1045 -48.08 -28.68 -38.47
C THR A 1045 -48.10 -30.08 -37.86
N LEU A 1046 -47.08 -30.38 -37.05
CA LEU A 1046 -47.11 -31.52 -36.16
C LEU A 1046 -48.00 -31.17 -34.97
N SER A 1047 -48.95 -32.04 -34.66
CA SER A 1047 -49.62 -32.08 -33.36
C SER A 1047 -48.95 -33.17 -32.53
N LEU A 1048 -48.45 -32.78 -31.36
CA LEU A 1048 -47.60 -33.59 -30.49
C LEU A 1048 -48.33 -33.78 -29.16
N GLU A 1049 -48.52 -35.03 -28.77
CA GLU A 1049 -49.07 -35.40 -27.47
C GLU A 1049 -48.09 -36.37 -26.84
N ALA A 1050 -47.34 -35.93 -25.85
CA ALA A 1050 -46.46 -36.77 -25.06
C ALA A 1050 -46.76 -36.59 -23.58
N THR A 1051 -46.81 -37.72 -22.88
CA THR A 1051 -47.02 -37.78 -21.44
C THR A 1051 -45.92 -38.60 -20.82
N ASP A 1052 -45.51 -38.17 -19.65
CA ASP A 1052 -44.63 -38.93 -18.78
C ASP A 1052 -45.21 -38.78 -17.37
N ASP A 1053 -45.45 -39.90 -16.70
CA ASP A 1053 -46.17 -39.94 -15.43
C ASP A 1053 -45.29 -39.57 -14.22
N SER A 1054 -43.97 -39.42 -14.43
CA SER A 1054 -42.98 -39.21 -13.37
C SER A 1054 -42.31 -37.84 -13.48
N SER A 1055 -41.41 -37.64 -14.45
CA SER A 1055 -40.61 -36.41 -14.58
C SER A 1055 -41.18 -35.41 -15.59
N GLY A 1056 -42.15 -35.82 -16.42
CA GLY A 1056 -42.80 -34.93 -17.37
C GLY A 1056 -41.94 -34.64 -18.62
N VAL A 1057 -42.59 -34.32 -19.73
CA VAL A 1057 -41.90 -34.17 -21.02
C VAL A 1057 -41.23 -32.80 -21.14
N HIS A 1058 -39.92 -32.78 -21.39
CA HIS A 1058 -39.09 -31.58 -21.38
C HIS A 1058 -38.70 -31.09 -22.78
N GLN A 1059 -38.27 -32.01 -23.64
CA GLN A 1059 -37.72 -31.70 -24.96
C GLN A 1059 -38.27 -32.60 -26.06
N VAL A 1060 -38.15 -32.13 -27.29
CA VAL A 1060 -38.53 -32.86 -28.50
C VAL A 1060 -37.51 -32.58 -29.60
N ARG A 1061 -37.29 -33.55 -30.50
CA ARG A 1061 -36.52 -33.35 -31.72
C ARG A 1061 -37.15 -34.07 -32.90
N TYR A 1062 -36.77 -33.66 -34.10
CA TYR A 1062 -37.40 -34.12 -35.33
C TYR A 1062 -36.37 -34.61 -36.36
N SER A 1063 -36.80 -35.50 -37.23
CA SER A 1063 -36.05 -35.90 -38.43
C SER A 1063 -37.00 -36.13 -39.60
N THR A 1064 -36.49 -35.97 -40.83
CA THR A 1064 -37.23 -36.28 -42.06
C THR A 1064 -36.63 -37.46 -42.83
N ASP A 1065 -35.54 -38.03 -42.34
CA ASP A 1065 -34.87 -39.20 -42.92
C ASP A 1065 -34.57 -40.33 -41.91
N GLY A 1066 -34.86 -40.08 -40.62
CA GLY A 1066 -34.64 -41.00 -39.50
C GLY A 1066 -33.17 -41.16 -39.11
N LYS A 1067 -32.25 -40.36 -39.68
CA LYS A 1067 -30.80 -40.46 -39.46
C LYS A 1067 -30.24 -39.14 -38.95
N GLU A 1068 -30.54 -38.05 -39.64
CA GLU A 1068 -30.12 -36.71 -39.27
C GLU A 1068 -31.25 -36.08 -38.44
N TRP A 1069 -30.94 -35.73 -37.19
CA TRP A 1069 -31.89 -35.18 -36.23
C TRP A 1069 -31.60 -33.71 -35.98
N THR A 1070 -32.65 -32.93 -35.75
CA THR A 1070 -32.48 -31.57 -35.22
C THR A 1070 -31.88 -31.62 -33.81
N ASP A 1071 -31.31 -30.50 -33.38
CA ASP A 1071 -31.01 -30.30 -31.96
C ASP A 1071 -32.30 -30.44 -31.12
N TRP A 1072 -32.14 -30.86 -29.87
CA TRP A 1072 -33.24 -30.95 -28.91
C TRP A 1072 -33.78 -29.54 -28.61
N GLU A 1073 -35.09 -29.36 -28.75
CA GLU A 1073 -35.77 -28.11 -28.40
C GLU A 1073 -36.86 -28.35 -27.34
N ALA A 1074 -37.35 -27.28 -26.70
CA ALA A 1074 -38.36 -27.39 -25.64
C ALA A 1074 -39.66 -28.04 -26.16
N TYR A 1075 -40.21 -28.97 -25.38
CA TYR A 1075 -41.45 -29.66 -25.74
C TYR A 1075 -42.61 -28.68 -25.85
N THR A 1076 -43.34 -28.77 -26.95
CA THR A 1076 -44.56 -28.04 -27.22
C THR A 1076 -45.57 -29.00 -27.85
N THR A 1077 -46.86 -28.71 -27.70
CA THR A 1077 -47.92 -29.58 -28.25
C THR A 1077 -48.14 -29.40 -29.75
N SER A 1078 -47.44 -28.44 -30.38
CA SER A 1078 -47.49 -28.25 -31.82
C SER A 1078 -46.21 -27.64 -32.37
N LYS A 1079 -45.76 -28.09 -33.53
CA LYS A 1079 -44.59 -27.54 -34.24
C LYS A 1079 -44.85 -27.42 -35.73
N GLU A 1080 -44.45 -26.31 -36.33
CA GLU A 1080 -44.35 -26.23 -37.79
C GLU A 1080 -43.01 -26.81 -38.25
N LEU A 1081 -43.06 -27.78 -39.16
CA LEU A 1081 -41.88 -28.41 -39.77
C LEU A 1081 -41.96 -28.30 -41.28
N LYS A 1082 -40.83 -27.97 -41.91
CA LYS A 1082 -40.74 -27.85 -43.36
C LYS A 1082 -40.24 -29.16 -43.98
N LEU A 1083 -41.06 -29.76 -44.84
CA LEU A 1083 -40.76 -30.97 -45.59
C LEU A 1083 -39.76 -30.70 -46.74
N PRO A 1084 -39.01 -31.75 -47.15
CA PRO A 1084 -38.18 -31.72 -48.36
C PRO A 1084 -38.96 -31.29 -49.61
N SER A 1085 -38.27 -30.70 -50.59
CA SER A 1085 -38.86 -29.94 -51.71
C SER A 1085 -39.51 -30.75 -52.83
N GLU A 1086 -39.49 -32.07 -52.78
CA GLU A 1086 -40.01 -32.92 -53.85
C GLU A 1086 -41.38 -33.45 -53.48
N ASP A 1087 -42.32 -33.52 -54.42
CA ASP A 1087 -43.62 -34.17 -54.20
C ASP A 1087 -43.46 -35.67 -53.89
N GLY A 1088 -44.47 -36.28 -53.25
CA GLY A 1088 -44.50 -37.68 -52.83
C GLY A 1088 -44.60 -37.90 -51.32
N GLU A 1089 -44.59 -39.16 -50.89
CA GLU A 1089 -44.68 -39.54 -49.47
C GLU A 1089 -43.48 -38.99 -48.68
N LYS A 1090 -43.77 -38.25 -47.60
CA LYS A 1090 -42.81 -37.74 -46.62
C LYS A 1090 -43.06 -38.41 -45.28
N THR A 1091 -41.99 -38.88 -44.66
CA THR A 1091 -42.03 -39.43 -43.29
C THR A 1091 -41.36 -38.43 -42.36
N VAL A 1092 -42.01 -38.11 -41.24
CA VAL A 1092 -41.46 -37.29 -40.17
C VAL A 1092 -41.31 -38.15 -38.94
N PHE A 1093 -40.11 -38.15 -38.36
CA PHE A 1093 -39.76 -38.87 -37.15
C PHE A 1093 -39.67 -37.90 -35.97
N VAL A 1094 -40.14 -38.32 -34.80
CA VAL A 1094 -40.17 -37.51 -33.57
C VAL A 1094 -39.70 -38.33 -32.39
N GLU A 1095 -38.88 -37.74 -31.54
CA GLU A 1095 -38.52 -38.28 -30.24
C GLU A 1095 -38.77 -37.24 -29.16
N PHE A 1096 -39.24 -37.70 -28.01
CA PHE A 1096 -39.46 -36.89 -26.82
C PHE A 1096 -38.41 -37.24 -25.77
N LYS A 1097 -38.05 -36.26 -24.94
CA LYS A 1097 -37.16 -36.44 -23.81
C LYS A 1097 -37.78 -35.81 -22.58
N ASP A 1098 -37.76 -36.52 -21.48
CA ASP A 1098 -38.27 -36.02 -20.20
C ASP A 1098 -37.26 -35.09 -19.49
N GLN A 1099 -37.65 -34.56 -18.34
CA GLN A 1099 -36.78 -33.72 -17.50
C GLN A 1099 -35.61 -34.51 -16.88
N ALA A 1100 -35.73 -35.85 -16.77
CA ALA A 1100 -34.71 -36.75 -16.28
C ALA A 1100 -33.67 -37.19 -17.35
N GLY A 1101 -33.91 -36.86 -18.62
CA GLY A 1101 -33.06 -37.19 -19.76
C GLY A 1101 -33.37 -38.50 -20.49
N ASN A 1102 -34.41 -39.25 -20.11
CA ASN A 1102 -34.82 -40.46 -20.84
C ASN A 1102 -35.46 -40.07 -22.17
N VAL A 1103 -35.16 -40.85 -23.22
CA VAL A 1103 -35.62 -40.59 -24.59
C VAL A 1103 -36.65 -41.65 -24.98
N SER A 1104 -37.80 -41.21 -25.48
CA SER A 1104 -38.87 -42.09 -25.98
C SER A 1104 -38.38 -43.00 -27.11
N GLU A 1105 -39.19 -43.99 -27.47
CA GLU A 1105 -39.03 -44.62 -28.79
C GLU A 1105 -39.23 -43.58 -29.91
N THR A 1106 -38.71 -43.86 -31.10
CA THR A 1106 -38.91 -43.01 -32.27
C THR A 1106 -40.32 -43.18 -32.82
N TYR A 1107 -41.14 -42.13 -32.73
CA TYR A 1107 -42.44 -42.07 -33.40
C TYR A 1107 -42.28 -41.61 -34.84
N GLN A 1108 -43.14 -42.08 -35.75
CA GLN A 1108 -43.13 -41.65 -37.14
C GLN A 1108 -44.54 -41.44 -37.67
N GLU A 1109 -44.71 -40.44 -38.52
CA GLU A 1109 -45.95 -40.20 -39.26
C GLU A 1109 -45.66 -39.87 -40.72
N LYS A 1110 -46.61 -40.15 -41.61
CA LYS A 1110 -46.47 -39.97 -43.05
C LYS A 1110 -47.51 -39.01 -43.61
N ILE A 1111 -47.11 -38.21 -44.59
CA ILE A 1111 -48.00 -37.37 -45.39
C ILE A 1111 -47.50 -37.31 -46.83
N ILE A 1112 -48.41 -37.29 -47.81
CA ILE A 1112 -48.03 -37.13 -49.22
C ILE A 1112 -48.05 -35.64 -49.56
N LEU A 1113 -46.89 -35.09 -49.92
CA LEU A 1113 -46.80 -33.72 -50.44
C LEU A 1113 -47.15 -33.74 -51.93
N ASP A 1114 -48.14 -32.98 -52.34
CA ASP A 1114 -48.52 -32.79 -53.75
C ASP A 1114 -48.76 -31.31 -54.02
N THR A 1115 -47.81 -30.66 -54.70
CA THR A 1115 -47.85 -29.24 -55.02
C THR A 1115 -48.37 -28.97 -56.44
N THR A 1116 -48.80 -30.01 -57.17
CA THR A 1116 -49.15 -29.92 -58.59
C THR A 1116 -50.67 -29.84 -58.78
N ALA A 1117 -51.16 -28.78 -59.43
CA ALA A 1117 -52.59 -28.63 -59.68
C ALA A 1117 -53.15 -29.59 -60.76
N PRO A 1118 -54.42 -30.03 -60.66
CA PRO A 1118 -55.05 -30.94 -61.62
C PRO A 1118 -55.20 -30.29 -63.01
N VAL A 1119 -55.10 -31.05 -64.10
CA VAL A 1119 -55.20 -30.51 -65.48
C VAL A 1119 -56.61 -30.73 -66.05
N ILE A 1120 -57.26 -29.67 -66.59
CA ILE A 1120 -58.57 -29.74 -67.27
C ILE A 1120 -58.42 -29.69 -68.81
N GLN A 1121 -59.06 -30.63 -69.51
CA GLN A 1121 -59.10 -30.71 -70.98
C GLN A 1121 -60.56 -30.68 -71.50
N LEU A 1122 -60.90 -29.75 -72.41
CA LEU A 1122 -62.22 -29.65 -73.04
C LEU A 1122 -62.31 -30.47 -74.34
N ILE A 1123 -63.38 -31.25 -74.51
CA ILE A 1123 -63.62 -32.17 -75.63
C ILE A 1123 -64.90 -31.75 -76.36
N GLY A 1124 -64.85 -31.60 -77.69
CA GLY A 1124 -66.03 -31.28 -78.53
C GLY A 1124 -66.33 -29.78 -78.71
N HIS A 1125 -65.53 -28.90 -78.10
CA HIS A 1125 -65.67 -27.45 -78.19
C HIS A 1125 -65.36 -26.89 -79.59
N GLN A 1126 -66.21 -25.98 -80.08
CA GLN A 1126 -66.00 -25.14 -81.27
C GLN A 1126 -66.39 -23.69 -80.98
N ASP A 1127 -65.80 -22.74 -81.72
CA ASP A 1127 -66.03 -21.30 -81.49
C ASP A 1127 -67.43 -20.81 -81.92
N SER A 1128 -68.09 -21.47 -82.89
CA SER A 1128 -69.42 -21.07 -83.37
C SER A 1128 -70.26 -22.21 -83.91
N TYR A 1129 -71.58 -22.12 -83.65
CA TYR A 1129 -72.61 -23.04 -84.14
C TYR A 1129 -73.75 -22.24 -84.81
N SER A 1130 -74.26 -22.67 -85.96
CA SER A 1130 -75.47 -22.07 -86.54
C SER A 1130 -76.72 -22.62 -85.84
N ILE A 1131 -77.84 -21.87 -85.83
CA ILE A 1131 -79.07 -22.27 -85.13
C ILE A 1131 -79.62 -23.66 -85.52
N ASP A 1132 -79.25 -24.20 -86.68
CA ASP A 1132 -79.63 -25.54 -87.15
C ASP A 1132 -78.69 -26.69 -86.71
N SER A 1133 -77.63 -26.40 -85.94
CA SER A 1133 -76.62 -27.36 -85.46
C SER A 1133 -76.96 -28.02 -84.11
N SER A 1134 -76.17 -29.02 -83.68
CA SER A 1134 -76.17 -29.59 -82.31
C SER A 1134 -74.82 -29.42 -81.62
N ILE A 1135 -74.83 -29.09 -80.32
CA ILE A 1135 -73.66 -28.81 -79.48
C ILE A 1135 -73.47 -29.94 -78.46
N THR A 1136 -72.24 -30.41 -78.24
CA THR A 1136 -71.84 -31.35 -77.17
C THR A 1136 -70.41 -31.07 -76.72
N ILE A 1137 -70.23 -30.51 -75.52
CA ILE A 1137 -68.90 -30.20 -74.93
C ILE A 1137 -68.76 -30.88 -73.57
N THR A 1138 -67.68 -31.65 -73.37
CA THR A 1138 -67.37 -32.33 -72.10
C THR A 1138 -65.95 -32.00 -71.63
N CYS A 1139 -65.62 -32.23 -70.36
CA CYS A 1139 -64.28 -32.05 -69.80
C CYS A 1139 -63.65 -33.41 -69.42
N LYS A 1140 -62.33 -33.50 -69.42
CA LYS A 1140 -61.55 -34.57 -68.78
C LYS A 1140 -60.54 -33.93 -67.83
N ILE A 1141 -60.46 -34.44 -66.60
CA ILE A 1141 -59.60 -33.91 -65.54
C ILE A 1141 -58.64 -35.02 -65.11
N VAL A 1142 -57.35 -34.69 -64.96
CA VAL A 1142 -56.30 -35.62 -64.57
C VAL A 1142 -55.47 -35.02 -63.45
N ASP A 1143 -55.24 -35.80 -62.40
CA ASP A 1143 -54.23 -35.56 -61.36
C ASP A 1143 -53.53 -36.88 -61.05
N GLU A 1144 -52.20 -36.87 -60.99
CA GLU A 1144 -51.38 -38.10 -60.91
C GLU A 1144 -50.97 -38.50 -59.49
N LEU A 1145 -51.07 -37.59 -58.50
CA LEU A 1145 -50.50 -37.81 -57.17
C LEU A 1145 -51.54 -37.88 -56.05
N SER A 1146 -52.27 -36.80 -55.76
CA SER A 1146 -53.31 -36.79 -54.72
C SER A 1146 -54.68 -37.24 -55.24
N GLY A 1147 -54.87 -37.24 -56.55
CA GLY A 1147 -56.13 -37.53 -57.22
C GLY A 1147 -57.15 -36.41 -57.07
N ILE A 1148 -58.25 -36.48 -57.82
CA ILE A 1148 -59.26 -35.40 -57.85
C ILE A 1148 -60.17 -35.45 -56.62
N ALA A 1149 -60.27 -34.34 -55.89
CA ALA A 1149 -61.24 -34.15 -54.81
C ALA A 1149 -62.59 -33.63 -55.32
N SER A 1150 -62.57 -32.65 -56.23
CA SER A 1150 -63.77 -32.04 -56.77
C SER A 1150 -63.61 -31.68 -58.25
N LYS A 1151 -64.72 -31.71 -58.98
CA LYS A 1151 -64.78 -31.22 -60.37
C LYS A 1151 -66.13 -30.58 -60.67
N GLU A 1152 -66.07 -29.47 -61.37
CA GLU A 1152 -67.22 -28.78 -61.94
C GLU A 1152 -67.03 -28.66 -63.44
N CYS A 1153 -67.82 -29.41 -64.19
CA CYS A 1153 -67.82 -29.36 -65.65
C CYS A 1153 -69.24 -29.15 -66.15
N PRO A 1154 -69.52 -28.02 -66.81
CA PRO A 1154 -70.87 -27.72 -67.29
C PRO A 1154 -71.25 -28.70 -68.40
N ASN A 1155 -72.44 -29.30 -68.28
CA ASN A 1155 -72.98 -30.17 -69.33
C ASN A 1155 -73.57 -29.31 -70.45
N VAL A 1156 -72.74 -28.97 -71.45
CA VAL A 1156 -73.17 -28.20 -72.61
C VAL A 1156 -73.59 -29.16 -73.73
N GLU A 1157 -74.87 -29.52 -73.77
CA GLU A 1157 -75.43 -30.41 -74.79
C GLU A 1157 -76.81 -29.94 -75.28
N GLY A 1158 -77.04 -29.95 -76.60
CA GLY A 1158 -78.38 -29.73 -77.19
C GLY A 1158 -78.37 -29.07 -78.57
N PRO A 1159 -79.53 -28.94 -79.23
CA PRO A 1159 -79.61 -28.19 -80.49
C PRO A 1159 -79.33 -26.70 -80.28
N ALA A 1160 -78.55 -26.10 -81.17
CA ALA A 1160 -78.02 -24.75 -81.05
C ALA A 1160 -79.13 -23.68 -80.92
N TYR A 1161 -80.27 -23.85 -81.59
CA TYR A 1161 -81.41 -22.92 -81.46
C TYR A 1161 -82.03 -22.82 -80.06
N LYS A 1162 -81.68 -23.72 -79.12
CA LYS A 1162 -82.09 -23.65 -77.71
C LYS A 1162 -81.13 -22.85 -76.84
N PHE A 1163 -79.94 -22.52 -77.35
CA PHE A 1163 -79.00 -21.62 -76.71
C PHE A 1163 -79.27 -20.18 -77.17
N GLU A 1164 -78.78 -19.20 -76.41
CA GLU A 1164 -78.95 -17.79 -76.78
C GLU A 1164 -78.16 -17.50 -78.06
N VAL A 1165 -78.79 -16.87 -79.05
CA VAL A 1165 -78.11 -16.42 -80.28
C VAL A 1165 -77.17 -15.28 -79.90
N GLY A 1166 -75.88 -15.52 -80.04
CA GLY A 1166 -74.81 -14.72 -79.45
C GLY A 1166 -73.80 -15.58 -78.70
N VAL A 1167 -72.94 -14.93 -77.92
CA VAL A 1167 -71.87 -15.59 -77.15
C VAL A 1167 -72.46 -16.28 -75.92
N ASN A 1168 -72.16 -17.56 -75.75
CA ASN A 1168 -72.48 -18.37 -74.58
C ASN A 1168 -71.15 -18.72 -73.86
N LYS A 1169 -71.01 -18.35 -72.58
CA LYS A 1169 -69.79 -18.54 -71.77
C LYS A 1169 -70.00 -19.57 -70.66
N PHE A 1170 -68.96 -20.35 -70.38
CA PHE A 1170 -68.96 -21.43 -69.38
C PHE A 1170 -67.60 -21.51 -68.66
N THR A 1171 -67.62 -21.92 -67.40
CA THR A 1171 -66.42 -22.11 -66.58
C THR A 1171 -66.35 -23.54 -66.08
N THR A 1172 -65.15 -24.11 -65.99
CA THR A 1172 -64.87 -25.41 -65.39
C THR A 1172 -63.78 -25.29 -64.33
N LEU A 1173 -63.96 -25.96 -63.20
CA LEU A 1173 -63.08 -25.92 -62.04
C LEU A 1173 -62.75 -27.35 -61.60
N ALA A 1174 -61.51 -27.59 -61.17
CA ALA A 1174 -61.09 -28.84 -60.57
C ALA A 1174 -60.21 -28.59 -59.35
N THR A 1175 -60.39 -29.38 -58.31
CA THR A 1175 -59.55 -29.39 -57.11
C THR A 1175 -59.06 -30.81 -56.84
N ASP A 1176 -57.78 -31.00 -56.55
CA ASP A 1176 -57.22 -32.29 -56.12
C ASP A 1176 -57.38 -32.51 -54.60
N LYS A 1177 -56.96 -33.67 -54.08
CA LYS A 1177 -57.09 -33.98 -52.64
C LYS A 1177 -56.04 -33.29 -51.77
N ALA A 1178 -54.96 -32.79 -52.36
CA ALA A 1178 -53.98 -31.96 -51.66
C ALA A 1178 -54.44 -30.50 -51.52
N GLY A 1179 -55.46 -30.08 -52.27
CA GLY A 1179 -56.06 -28.75 -52.23
C GLY A 1179 -55.67 -27.83 -53.38
N ASN A 1180 -54.90 -28.30 -54.37
CA ASN A 1180 -54.55 -27.50 -55.53
C ASN A 1180 -55.75 -27.34 -56.47
N THR A 1181 -55.90 -26.16 -57.07
CA THR A 1181 -57.05 -25.80 -57.91
C THR A 1181 -56.65 -25.37 -59.31
N THR A 1182 -57.46 -25.74 -60.31
CA THR A 1182 -57.35 -25.27 -61.71
C THR A 1182 -58.72 -24.83 -62.22
N GLU A 1183 -58.78 -23.65 -62.85
CA GLU A 1183 -60.00 -23.07 -63.44
C GLU A 1183 -59.78 -22.76 -64.94
N VAL A 1184 -60.73 -23.12 -65.80
CA VAL A 1184 -60.72 -22.83 -67.25
C VAL A 1184 -62.06 -22.23 -67.69
N GLU A 1185 -62.04 -21.05 -68.33
CA GLU A 1185 -63.21 -20.42 -68.98
C GLU A 1185 -63.22 -20.76 -70.49
N PHE A 1186 -64.38 -21.13 -71.05
CA PHE A 1186 -64.58 -21.31 -72.49
C PHE A 1186 -65.90 -20.72 -73.00
N GLN A 1187 -65.98 -20.36 -74.29
CA GLN A 1187 -67.15 -19.71 -74.87
C GLN A 1187 -67.41 -20.14 -76.32
N PHE A 1188 -68.66 -20.21 -76.75
CA PHE A 1188 -69.03 -20.42 -78.17
C PHE A 1188 -70.16 -19.48 -78.60
N THR A 1189 -70.25 -19.18 -79.90
CA THR A 1189 -71.26 -18.25 -80.45
C THR A 1189 -72.32 -18.97 -81.27
N VAL A 1190 -73.60 -18.84 -80.90
CA VAL A 1190 -74.71 -19.30 -81.76
C VAL A 1190 -75.10 -18.20 -82.74
N THR A 1191 -75.16 -18.52 -84.03
CA THR A 1191 -75.43 -17.54 -85.09
C THR A 1191 -76.67 -17.90 -85.91
N VAL A 1192 -77.35 -16.86 -86.40
CA VAL A 1192 -78.48 -16.99 -87.34
C VAL A 1192 -78.15 -16.27 -88.64
N ASP A 1193 -78.43 -16.95 -89.75
CA ASP A 1193 -78.42 -16.38 -91.09
C ASP A 1193 -79.69 -16.82 -91.85
N PHE A 1194 -79.87 -16.29 -93.05
CA PHE A 1194 -81.06 -16.60 -93.85
C PHE A 1194 -81.17 -18.09 -94.23
N ASP A 1195 -80.05 -18.80 -94.39
CA ASP A 1195 -80.04 -20.20 -94.81
C ASP A 1195 -80.28 -21.15 -93.63
N SER A 1196 -79.63 -20.91 -92.49
CA SER A 1196 -79.89 -21.63 -91.23
C SER A 1196 -81.32 -21.42 -90.78
N LEU A 1197 -81.85 -20.18 -90.89
CA LEU A 1197 -83.26 -19.93 -90.62
C LEU A 1197 -84.17 -20.63 -91.63
N SER A 1198 -83.81 -20.67 -92.92
CA SER A 1198 -84.60 -21.38 -93.94
C SER A 1198 -84.67 -22.89 -93.65
N ARG A 1199 -83.53 -23.51 -93.33
CA ARG A 1199 -83.48 -24.95 -92.99
C ARG A 1199 -84.25 -25.24 -91.70
N LEU A 1200 -84.13 -24.38 -90.69
CA LEU A 1200 -84.92 -24.52 -89.47
C LEU A 1200 -86.43 -24.33 -89.73
N THR A 1201 -86.78 -23.44 -90.65
CA THR A 1201 -88.18 -23.24 -91.09
C THR A 1201 -88.74 -24.48 -91.77
N GLU A 1202 -87.98 -25.07 -92.70
CA GLU A 1202 -88.36 -26.33 -93.34
C GLU A 1202 -88.50 -27.47 -92.34
N ALA A 1203 -87.62 -27.52 -91.33
CA ALA A 1203 -87.70 -28.53 -90.28
C ALA A 1203 -88.95 -28.40 -89.41
N PHE A 1204 -89.41 -27.17 -89.11
CA PHE A 1204 -90.54 -26.93 -88.20
C PHE A 1204 -91.91 -26.87 -88.88
N VAL A 1205 -91.97 -26.53 -90.17
CA VAL A 1205 -93.24 -26.39 -90.89
C VAL A 1205 -93.65 -27.75 -91.48
N THR A 1206 -94.79 -28.28 -91.02
CA THR A 1206 -95.28 -29.61 -91.39
C THR A 1206 -95.93 -29.69 -92.77
N LYS A 1207 -96.37 -28.56 -93.34
CA LYS A 1207 -96.97 -28.50 -94.68
C LYS A 1207 -95.98 -27.92 -95.69
N GLN A 1208 -95.56 -28.73 -96.66
CA GLN A 1208 -94.54 -28.34 -97.64
C GLN A 1208 -94.86 -27.05 -98.40
N GLY A 1209 -96.07 -26.89 -98.94
CA GLY A 1209 -96.42 -25.66 -99.68
C GLY A 1209 -96.38 -24.39 -98.81
N VAL A 1210 -96.50 -24.53 -97.49
CA VAL A 1210 -96.32 -23.42 -96.54
C VAL A 1210 -94.85 -23.16 -96.28
N ALA A 1211 -94.05 -24.22 -96.07
CA ALA A 1211 -92.60 -24.14 -95.91
C ALA A 1211 -91.95 -23.46 -97.12
N ASP A 1212 -92.23 -23.93 -98.34
CA ASP A 1212 -91.69 -23.38 -99.59
C ASP A 1212 -92.02 -21.88 -99.74
N SER A 1213 -93.24 -21.51 -99.35
CA SER A 1213 -93.69 -20.11 -99.41
C SER A 1213 -92.98 -19.22 -98.39
N LEU A 1214 -92.70 -19.76 -97.20
CA LEU A 1214 -91.97 -19.09 -96.12
C LEU A 1214 -90.46 -18.99 -96.44
N THR A 1215 -89.82 -20.07 -96.85
CA THR A 1215 -88.40 -20.04 -97.23
C THR A 1215 -88.15 -19.20 -98.45
N LYS A 1216 -89.06 -19.17 -99.44
CA LYS A 1216 -88.96 -18.24 -100.57
C LYS A 1216 -88.96 -16.78 -100.12
N LYS A 1217 -89.66 -16.43 -99.04
CA LYS A 1217 -89.61 -15.08 -98.46
C LYS A 1217 -88.28 -14.81 -97.78
N LEU A 1218 -87.72 -15.78 -97.04
CA LEU A 1218 -86.37 -15.66 -96.47
C LEU A 1218 -85.29 -15.56 -97.53
N GLN A 1219 -85.38 -16.31 -98.63
CA GLN A 1219 -84.43 -16.22 -99.74
C GLN A 1219 -84.56 -14.90 -100.51
N THR A 1220 -85.78 -14.36 -100.64
CA THR A 1220 -85.98 -13.03 -101.20
C THR A 1220 -85.48 -11.93 -100.26
N ALA A 1221 -85.65 -12.12 -98.94
CA ALA A 1221 -85.10 -11.28 -97.90
C ALA A 1221 -83.57 -11.28 -97.99
N LYS A 1222 -82.94 -12.45 -98.08
CA LYS A 1222 -81.50 -12.63 -98.30
C LYS A 1222 -81.02 -11.85 -99.52
N ALA A 1223 -81.66 -12.06 -100.68
CA ALA A 1223 -81.30 -11.36 -101.91
C ALA A 1223 -81.47 -9.83 -101.80
N SER A 1224 -82.40 -9.37 -100.97
CA SER A 1224 -82.60 -7.94 -100.69
C SER A 1224 -81.53 -7.39 -99.74
N ALA A 1225 -81.15 -8.15 -98.71
CA ALA A 1225 -80.07 -7.83 -97.78
C ALA A 1225 -78.73 -7.70 -98.52
N THR A 1226 -78.41 -8.65 -99.41
CA THR A 1226 -77.18 -8.61 -100.23
C THR A 1226 -77.11 -7.37 -101.13
N LYS A 1227 -78.26 -6.86 -101.61
CA LYS A 1227 -78.33 -5.64 -102.42
C LYS A 1227 -78.35 -4.35 -101.58
N GLY A 1228 -78.28 -4.44 -100.26
CA GLY A 1228 -78.37 -3.28 -99.35
C GLY A 1228 -79.75 -2.62 -99.34
N ASN A 1229 -80.79 -3.29 -99.82
CA ASN A 1229 -82.13 -2.73 -99.84
C ASN A 1229 -82.88 -3.08 -98.55
N THR A 1230 -82.60 -2.32 -97.49
CA THR A 1230 -83.16 -2.54 -96.15
C THR A 1230 -84.69 -2.44 -96.11
N LYS A 1231 -85.29 -1.57 -96.94
CA LYS A 1231 -86.75 -1.45 -97.01
C LYS A 1231 -87.39 -2.72 -97.60
N ALA A 1232 -86.79 -3.28 -98.66
CA ALA A 1232 -87.25 -4.53 -99.26
C ALA A 1232 -86.99 -5.74 -98.36
N LEU A 1233 -85.82 -5.80 -97.72
CA LEU A 1233 -85.48 -6.81 -96.70
C LEU A 1233 -86.53 -6.85 -95.59
N ASN A 1234 -86.80 -5.70 -94.96
CA ASN A 1234 -87.78 -5.61 -93.89
C ASN A 1234 -89.20 -5.94 -94.37
N GLY A 1235 -89.55 -5.56 -95.60
CA GLY A 1235 -90.81 -5.95 -96.22
C GLY A 1235 -90.96 -7.48 -96.32
N GLN A 1236 -89.91 -8.18 -96.77
CA GLN A 1236 -89.94 -9.64 -96.91
C GLN A 1236 -89.91 -10.36 -95.57
N LEU A 1237 -89.13 -9.88 -94.60
CA LEU A 1237 -89.13 -10.43 -93.24
C LEU A 1237 -90.46 -10.19 -92.53
N ASN A 1238 -91.11 -9.04 -92.73
CA ASN A 1238 -92.46 -8.81 -92.22
C ASN A 1238 -93.49 -9.73 -92.90
N ALA A 1239 -93.37 -9.97 -94.21
CA ALA A 1239 -94.23 -10.92 -94.90
C ALA A 1239 -94.02 -12.36 -94.40
N TYR A 1240 -92.77 -12.74 -94.13
CA TYR A 1240 -92.42 -14.00 -93.51
C TYR A 1240 -93.07 -14.13 -92.12
N ASN A 1241 -92.91 -13.12 -91.27
CA ASN A 1241 -93.50 -13.10 -89.92
C ASN A 1241 -95.03 -13.13 -89.94
N HIS A 1242 -95.69 -12.38 -90.84
CA HIS A 1242 -97.14 -12.41 -90.96
C HIS A 1242 -97.65 -13.77 -91.40
N GLN A 1243 -96.97 -14.42 -92.35
CA GLN A 1243 -97.37 -15.75 -92.78
C GLN A 1243 -97.12 -16.79 -91.68
N LEU A 1244 -95.99 -16.73 -90.97
CA LEU A 1244 -95.76 -17.60 -89.82
C LEU A 1244 -96.89 -17.45 -88.79
N HIS A 1245 -97.23 -16.22 -88.44
CA HIS A 1245 -98.31 -15.96 -87.49
C HIS A 1245 -99.66 -16.50 -87.97
N ALA A 1246 -100.00 -16.35 -89.25
CA ALA A 1246 -101.25 -16.88 -89.82
C ALA A 1246 -101.33 -18.42 -89.86
N GLN A 1247 -100.17 -19.08 -89.91
CA GLN A 1247 -100.01 -20.53 -90.00
C GLN A 1247 -99.72 -21.19 -88.64
N SER A 1248 -99.49 -20.38 -87.61
CA SER A 1248 -99.35 -20.81 -86.21
C SER A 1248 -100.54 -21.65 -85.77
N GLY A 1249 -100.26 -22.80 -85.14
CA GLY A 1249 -101.26 -23.77 -84.68
C GLY A 1249 -101.91 -24.60 -85.80
N LYS A 1250 -101.49 -24.44 -87.06
CA LYS A 1250 -102.07 -25.14 -88.22
C LYS A 1250 -101.04 -25.94 -89.00
N ALA A 1251 -100.00 -25.26 -89.48
CA ALA A 1251 -98.93 -25.85 -90.29
C ALA A 1251 -97.56 -25.82 -89.59
N ILE A 1252 -97.47 -25.14 -88.45
CA ILE A 1252 -96.31 -25.09 -87.56
C ILE A 1252 -96.83 -24.96 -86.13
N ALA A 1253 -96.14 -25.55 -85.15
CA ALA A 1253 -96.50 -25.39 -83.76
C ALA A 1253 -96.35 -23.92 -83.33
N GLU A 1254 -97.16 -23.47 -82.39
CA GLU A 1254 -97.17 -22.06 -81.98
C GLU A 1254 -95.83 -21.62 -81.39
N GLN A 1255 -95.19 -22.48 -80.60
CA GLN A 1255 -93.87 -22.22 -80.01
C GLN A 1255 -92.79 -22.07 -81.10
N ASP A 1256 -92.75 -22.99 -82.05
CA ASP A 1256 -91.79 -22.97 -83.16
C ASP A 1256 -92.03 -21.77 -84.09
N SER A 1257 -93.28 -21.41 -84.33
CA SER A 1257 -93.63 -20.21 -85.09
C SER A 1257 -93.12 -18.95 -84.41
N ASN A 1258 -93.21 -18.86 -83.08
CA ASN A 1258 -92.73 -17.70 -82.35
C ASN A 1258 -91.19 -17.66 -82.33
N LEU A 1259 -90.55 -18.82 -82.22
CA LEU A 1259 -89.08 -18.94 -82.28
C LEU A 1259 -88.52 -18.54 -83.66
N LEU A 1260 -89.10 -19.02 -84.76
CA LEU A 1260 -88.66 -18.61 -86.10
C LEU A 1260 -88.87 -17.12 -86.37
N ARG A 1261 -89.91 -16.52 -85.79
CA ARG A 1261 -90.17 -15.07 -85.90
C ARG A 1261 -89.13 -14.26 -85.12
N SER A 1262 -88.75 -14.69 -83.92
CA SER A 1262 -87.70 -13.99 -83.17
C SER A 1262 -86.36 -14.06 -83.90
N PHE A 1263 -86.02 -15.20 -84.50
CA PHE A 1263 -84.83 -15.33 -85.34
C PHE A 1263 -84.91 -14.48 -86.62
N ALA A 1264 -86.07 -14.43 -87.28
CA ALA A 1264 -86.26 -13.55 -88.44
C ALA A 1264 -86.09 -12.07 -88.09
N ASP A 1265 -86.46 -11.65 -86.88
CA ASP A 1265 -86.25 -10.28 -86.41
C ASP A 1265 -84.76 -9.97 -86.18
N LEU A 1266 -83.94 -10.96 -85.82
CA LEU A 1266 -82.49 -10.79 -85.71
C LEU A 1266 -81.83 -10.53 -87.07
N LEU A 1267 -82.42 -11.00 -88.17
CA LEU A 1267 -81.95 -10.74 -89.55
C LEU A 1267 -82.33 -9.37 -90.12
N LYS A 1268 -83.09 -8.55 -89.35
CA LYS A 1268 -83.42 -7.16 -89.72
C LYS A 1268 -82.34 -6.17 -89.31
N LYS A 1269 -81.46 -6.57 -88.39
CA LYS A 1269 -80.25 -5.85 -88.01
C LYS A 1269 -79.19 -6.07 -89.06
#